data_AF-A0AAA9ZQE2-F1
#
_entry.id   AF-A0AAA9ZQE2-F1
#
_cell.length_a   1.000
_cell.length_b   1.000
_cell.length_c   1.000
_cell.angle_alpha   90.00
_cell.angle_beta   90.00
_cell.angle_gamma   90.00
#
_symmetry.space_group_name_H-M   'P 1'
#
loop_
_entity.id
_entity.type
_entity.pdbx_description
1 polymer ?
#
loop_
_entity_poly.entity_id
_entity_poly.type
_entity_poly.pdbx_seq_one_letter_code
_entity_poly.pdbx_strand_id
1 'polypeptide(L)'
;MKLKTEGKGGKLLDKTVFKFFDKLISEDDNVRVRGASELIQFLSVGGDGNAEDKHEKERAYALKRLIRGVGSNNHTSRAGFFTALVGYLEQVKQSDCCPSITELFKLVKSELSDTDKGEDDNQQTKLELRVGKGEDDNQQTKLELRVGKVSVCGAIINSGLIENASDMELQTVLKTLKKGMYKMVTPFAIMYLSELVQKIDSKKFTTVLWPVIEPVVNVPKAEHTMDTIYFLLAASSIHKKSVNQKFFESNFNAPHLIHERNYEFLANLLWDIKNTLTINHPLYDFLIEQLVKQNQVGVFWSQGVDPILVNESSTHKFKDLVALRVFITVLSKLENGSCIPDLLSIAFLEMLMKKVKQFNQLSEDVRDLYQEAFESLTQCYPKITDEQAKLAIFERLVTPPSSILIEKYASNKIIQNLLATMNAESIKKAATVLEKLVLASDHPEVLNSERIHAAQALQKLLSNRNLTTEIEWRTGIVRFLLNLGLFYSADGKKVIKNTKNHSTAISAELVPTMKSAFFHCLEQRHAKLADEKAFLLSIVDHVHDVLQTIGNKALRAQLSEEHLEHWNRMYVVVHAKDKKDKKLNNVFHILLMYMGLHLFSDPDLASSSIAELESVMKRVKSKKASSKMEISNQNGKTAEPEWIEVVIDLFLNLMSQNSHLLRKVIGHIFPHLTGEMTLTAFNQILSVINLKDKTNPLTAGEGDDNDEEGDNDDKMDDGDDDSDEDSDE
;
A
#
# COMPACT_ATOMS: atom_id res chain seq x y z
N MET A 1 46.18 23.05 15.41
CA MET A 1 47.64 23.13 15.61
C MET A 1 48.33 22.63 14.34
N LYS A 2 49.16 23.45 13.70
CA LYS A 2 49.92 23.08 12.48
C LYS A 2 50.92 21.96 12.81
N LEU A 3 50.77 20.80 12.18
CA LEU A 3 51.73 19.70 12.26
C LEU A 3 53.05 20.12 11.60
N LYS A 4 54.07 20.32 12.44
CA LYS A 4 55.46 20.48 12.03
C LYS A 4 55.94 19.18 11.38
N THR A 5 56.45 19.32 10.18
CA THR A 5 57.24 18.33 9.46
C THR A 5 58.59 18.13 10.15
N GLU A 6 58.79 16.97 10.77
CA GLU A 6 60.13 16.42 11.01
C GLU A 6 60.41 15.34 9.97
N GLY A 7 61.50 15.52 9.22
CA GLY A 7 61.97 14.57 8.23
C GLY A 7 63.16 13.76 8.75
N LYS A 8 63.23 12.48 8.37
CA LYS A 8 64.31 11.88 7.54
C LYS A 8 64.21 10.34 7.57
N GLY A 9 64.25 9.75 6.37
CA GLY A 9 64.63 8.35 6.15
C GLY A 9 63.50 7.37 5.81
N GLY A 10 63.12 7.26 4.54
CA GLY A 10 62.27 6.17 4.03
C GLY A 10 61.82 6.42 2.59
N LYS A 11 62.03 5.46 1.68
CA LYS A 11 61.62 5.51 0.26
C LYS A 11 60.18 6.03 0.12
N LEU A 12 59.96 7.03 -0.76
CA LEU A 12 58.69 7.75 -0.88
C LEU A 12 57.52 6.81 -1.25
N LEU A 13 56.50 6.75 -0.37
CA LEU A 13 55.18 6.19 -0.67
C LEU A 13 54.52 6.95 -1.83
N ASP A 14 53.69 6.29 -2.64
CA ASP A 14 52.90 6.98 -3.65
C ASP A 14 51.98 8.03 -3.01
N LYS A 15 52.06 9.29 -3.46
CA LYS A 15 51.26 10.40 -2.94
C LYS A 15 49.76 10.21 -3.20
N THR A 16 49.40 9.34 -4.14
CA THR A 16 48.01 9.00 -4.48
C THR A 16 47.30 8.31 -3.33
N VAL A 17 48.02 7.52 -2.52
CA VAL A 17 47.47 6.83 -1.33
C VAL A 17 46.81 7.80 -0.36
N PHE A 18 47.38 8.99 -0.17
CA PHE A 18 46.82 9.99 0.76
C PHE A 18 45.48 10.55 0.28
N LYS A 19 45.29 10.71 -1.04
CA LYS A 19 44.06 11.27 -1.62
C LYS A 19 42.84 10.38 -1.37
N PHE A 20 43.03 9.06 -1.29
CA PHE A 20 41.93 8.16 -0.99
C PHE A 20 41.42 8.34 0.44
N PHE A 21 42.30 8.60 1.40
CA PHE A 21 41.91 8.82 2.79
C PHE A 21 41.11 10.11 3.00
N ASP A 22 41.32 11.13 2.17
CA ASP A 22 40.52 12.36 2.22
C ASP A 22 39.07 12.09 1.82
N LYS A 23 38.84 11.16 0.88
CA LYS A 23 37.48 10.72 0.48
C LYS A 23 36.75 9.97 1.59
N LEU A 24 37.46 9.22 2.44
CA LEU A 24 36.86 8.45 3.54
C LEU A 24 36.27 9.33 4.66
N ILE A 25 36.61 10.62 4.69
CA ILE A 25 36.16 11.57 5.71
C ILE A 25 34.95 12.39 5.22
N SER A 26 34.56 12.26 3.96
CA SER A 26 33.43 12.99 3.35
C SER A 26 32.09 12.67 4.01
N GLU A 27 31.21 13.67 4.13
CA GLU A 27 29.83 13.49 4.63
C GLU A 27 28.93 12.72 3.67
N ASP A 28 29.26 12.68 2.37
CA ASP A 28 28.54 11.89 1.36
C ASP A 28 28.96 10.41 1.39
N ASP A 29 27.99 9.55 1.69
CA ASP A 29 28.12 8.09 1.72
C ASP A 29 28.68 7.51 0.42
N ASN A 30 28.24 8.01 -0.74
CA ASN A 30 28.68 7.52 -2.05
C ASN A 30 30.15 7.85 -2.31
N VAL A 31 30.59 9.04 -1.89
CA VAL A 31 32.00 9.46 -2.00
C VAL A 31 32.88 8.60 -1.10
N ARG A 32 32.42 8.29 0.12
CA ARG A 32 33.17 7.40 1.03
C ARG A 32 33.31 6.00 0.47
N VAL A 33 32.22 5.39 -0.01
CA VAL A 33 32.24 4.03 -0.58
C VAL A 33 33.13 3.97 -1.82
N ARG A 34 33.05 4.96 -2.71
CA ARG A 34 33.92 5.05 -3.89
C ARG A 34 35.39 5.20 -3.50
N GLY A 35 35.70 6.06 -2.54
CA GLY A 35 37.05 6.24 -2.01
C GLY A 35 37.62 4.96 -1.38
N ALA A 36 36.79 4.20 -0.65
CA ALA A 36 37.16 2.90 -0.11
C ALA A 36 37.47 1.90 -1.22
N SER A 37 36.61 1.80 -2.25
CA SER A 37 36.82 0.91 -3.39
C SER A 37 38.12 1.23 -4.16
N GLU A 38 38.38 2.51 -4.43
CA GLU A 38 39.61 2.95 -5.11
C GLU A 38 40.86 2.63 -4.28
N LEU A 39 40.80 2.82 -2.96
CA LEU A 39 41.90 2.44 -2.05
C LEU A 39 42.16 0.93 -2.08
N ILE A 40 41.09 0.11 -1.99
CA ILE A 40 41.20 -1.35 -2.02
C ILE A 40 41.81 -1.80 -3.34
N GLN A 41 41.35 -1.25 -4.47
CA GLN A 41 41.89 -1.57 -5.79
C GLN A 41 43.38 -1.21 -5.87
N PHE A 42 43.76 0.00 -5.43
CA PHE A 42 45.15 0.43 -5.41
C PHE A 42 46.05 -0.52 -4.58
N LEU A 43 45.56 -0.98 -3.41
CA LEU A 43 46.32 -1.86 -2.52
C LEU A 43 46.37 -3.32 -3.00
N SER A 44 45.44 -3.73 -3.86
CA SER A 44 45.29 -5.11 -4.35
C SER A 44 46.05 -5.40 -5.65
N VAL A 45 46.44 -4.36 -6.42
CA VAL A 45 47.25 -4.54 -7.63
C VAL A 45 48.67 -4.93 -7.23
N GLY A 46 49.13 -6.10 -7.70
CA GLY A 46 50.50 -6.58 -7.53
C GLY A 46 51.49 -5.77 -8.38
N GLY A 47 52.68 -5.48 -7.84
CA GLY A 47 53.74 -4.79 -8.57
C GLY A 47 54.91 -5.73 -8.91
N ASP A 48 55.61 -5.48 -10.01
CA ASP A 48 56.80 -6.27 -10.41
C ASP A 48 57.97 -6.06 -9.42
N GLY A 49 58.46 -7.15 -8.81
CA GLY A 49 59.76 -7.32 -8.13
C GLY A 49 60.27 -6.19 -7.21
N ASN A 50 60.72 -5.07 -7.77
CA ASN A 50 61.14 -3.88 -7.00
C ASN A 50 59.95 -3.06 -6.47
N ALA A 51 58.77 -3.22 -7.05
CA ALA A 51 57.52 -2.60 -6.62
C ALA A 51 56.85 -3.37 -5.48
N GLU A 52 57.12 -4.67 -5.30
CA GLU A 52 56.55 -5.47 -4.20
C GLU A 52 56.90 -4.90 -2.83
N ASP A 53 58.19 -4.59 -2.61
CA ASP A 53 58.74 -4.04 -1.37
C ASP A 53 58.19 -2.63 -1.04
N LYS A 54 57.75 -1.90 -2.08
CA LYS A 54 57.09 -0.59 -1.96
C LYS A 54 55.59 -0.75 -1.70
N HIS A 55 54.93 -1.63 -2.43
CA HIS A 55 53.51 -1.95 -2.25
C HIS A 55 53.23 -2.57 -0.88
N GLU A 56 54.13 -3.40 -0.35
CA GLU A 56 54.00 -3.95 1.00
C GLU A 56 54.05 -2.85 2.06
N LYS A 57 54.93 -1.85 1.90
CA LYS A 57 54.98 -0.67 2.77
C LYS A 57 53.74 0.21 2.64
N GLU A 58 53.18 0.33 1.44
CA GLU A 58 51.91 1.03 1.20
C GLU A 58 50.73 0.31 1.85
N ARG A 59 50.67 -1.03 1.77
CA ARG A 59 49.68 -1.86 2.48
C ARG A 59 49.81 -1.72 3.98
N ALA A 60 51.02 -1.85 4.53
CA ALA A 60 51.26 -1.71 5.97
C ALA A 60 50.88 -0.30 6.47
N TYR A 61 51.23 0.74 5.71
CA TYR A 61 50.83 2.12 6.01
C TYR A 61 49.32 2.30 5.99
N ALA A 62 48.66 1.81 4.93
CA ALA A 62 47.22 1.94 4.77
C ALA A 62 46.47 1.19 5.87
N LEU A 63 46.86 -0.05 6.18
CA LEU A 63 46.27 -0.86 7.24
C LEU A 63 46.39 -0.19 8.61
N LYS A 64 47.59 0.33 8.94
CA LYS A 64 47.82 1.11 10.18
C LYS A 64 46.90 2.35 10.23
N ARG A 65 46.75 3.05 9.11
CA ARG A 65 45.90 4.25 9.02
C ARG A 65 44.41 3.93 9.10
N LEU A 66 43.96 2.83 8.51
CA LEU A 66 42.58 2.32 8.59
C LEU A 66 42.23 1.96 10.05
N ILE A 67 43.10 1.21 10.74
CA ILE A 67 42.93 0.82 12.14
C ILE A 67 42.90 2.05 13.07
N ARG A 68 43.76 3.05 12.82
CA ARG A 68 43.70 4.30 13.58
C ARG A 68 42.42 5.09 13.30
N GLY A 69 41.98 5.11 12.04
CA GLY A 69 40.82 5.89 11.58
C GLY A 69 39.48 5.41 12.13
N VAL A 70 39.33 4.11 12.41
CA VAL A 70 38.12 3.58 13.07
C VAL A 70 37.96 4.04 14.53
N GLY A 71 39.03 4.57 15.14
CA GLY A 71 39.01 5.24 16.45
C GLY A 71 38.80 6.76 16.38
N SER A 72 38.43 7.32 15.23
CA SER A 72 38.17 8.76 15.09
C SER A 72 36.99 9.24 15.96
N ASN A 73 37.04 10.48 16.43
CA ASN A 73 35.94 11.14 17.14
C ASN A 73 34.75 11.46 16.23
N ASN A 74 34.97 11.61 14.92
CA ASN A 74 33.91 11.86 13.95
C ASN A 74 33.23 10.55 13.52
N HIS A 75 31.90 10.48 13.64
CA HIS A 75 31.12 9.31 13.23
C HIS A 75 31.25 9.01 11.73
N THR A 76 31.17 10.03 10.88
CA THR A 76 31.29 9.92 9.43
C THR A 76 32.64 9.34 9.01
N SER A 77 33.72 9.86 9.60
CA SER A 77 35.06 9.33 9.37
C SER A 77 35.17 7.88 9.81
N ARG A 78 34.68 7.54 11.02
CA ARG A 78 34.69 6.15 11.50
C ARG A 78 34.00 5.20 10.54
N ALA A 79 32.83 5.58 10.02
CA ALA A 79 32.09 4.78 9.06
C ALA A 79 32.90 4.54 7.76
N GLY A 80 33.52 5.58 7.21
CA GLY A 80 34.38 5.46 6.02
C GLY A 80 35.61 4.57 6.24
N PHE A 81 36.33 4.78 7.33
CA PHE A 81 37.50 3.95 7.69
C PHE A 81 37.11 2.50 7.99
N PHE A 82 35.98 2.26 8.65
CA PHE A 82 35.48 0.92 8.94
C PHE A 82 35.10 0.18 7.65
N THR A 83 34.36 0.85 6.76
CA THR A 83 33.95 0.29 5.45
C THR A 83 35.16 -0.10 4.62
N ALA A 84 36.17 0.79 4.53
CA ALA A 84 37.40 0.50 3.81
C ALA A 84 38.22 -0.63 4.46
N LEU A 85 38.25 -0.72 5.79
CA LEU A 85 38.93 -1.81 6.50
C LEU A 85 38.26 -3.17 6.26
N VAL A 86 36.93 -3.25 6.38
CA VAL A 86 36.15 -4.45 6.10
C VAL A 86 36.40 -4.92 4.67
N GLY A 87 36.21 -4.03 3.69
CA GLY A 87 36.37 -4.37 2.27
C GLY A 87 37.80 -4.76 1.92
N TYR A 88 38.81 -4.10 2.50
CA TYR A 88 40.21 -4.49 2.29
C TYR A 88 40.49 -5.89 2.82
N LEU A 89 40.12 -6.17 4.08
CA LEU A 89 40.32 -7.48 4.71
C LEU A 89 39.59 -8.59 3.94
N GLU A 90 38.36 -8.31 3.48
CA GLU A 90 37.60 -9.26 2.68
C GLU A 90 38.27 -9.56 1.34
N GLN A 91 38.77 -8.54 0.64
CA GLN A 91 39.44 -8.68 -0.66
C GLN A 91 40.74 -9.50 -0.55
N VAL A 92 41.48 -9.33 0.56
CA VAL A 92 42.77 -10.01 0.74
C VAL A 92 42.68 -11.31 1.53
N LYS A 93 41.50 -11.74 2.01
CA LYS A 93 41.35 -12.89 2.94
C LYS A 93 41.91 -14.23 2.44
N GLN A 94 42.07 -14.39 1.13
CA GLN A 94 42.63 -15.60 0.49
C GLN A 94 44.02 -15.38 -0.12
N SER A 95 44.58 -14.18 0.04
CA SER A 95 45.88 -13.80 -0.50
C SER A 95 46.98 -14.00 0.54
N ASP A 96 48.21 -14.24 0.08
CA ASP A 96 49.41 -14.32 0.93
C ASP A 96 49.70 -13.01 1.69
N CYS A 97 49.11 -11.89 1.25
CA CYS A 97 49.25 -10.59 1.90
C CYS A 97 48.20 -10.30 2.99
N CYS A 98 47.35 -11.27 3.33
CA CYS A 98 46.36 -11.11 4.38
C CYS A 98 47.04 -11.00 5.76
N PRO A 99 46.77 -9.93 6.55
CA PRO A 99 47.27 -9.85 7.91
C PRO A 99 46.56 -10.89 8.79
N SER A 100 47.32 -11.61 9.61
CA SER A 100 46.76 -12.48 10.64
C SER A 100 46.00 -11.68 11.69
N ILE A 101 45.04 -12.30 12.38
CA ILE A 101 44.31 -11.66 13.49
C ILE A 101 45.29 -11.20 14.57
N THR A 102 46.33 -12.00 14.84
CA THR A 102 47.40 -11.63 15.78
C THR A 102 48.13 -10.34 15.37
N GLU A 103 48.41 -10.14 14.09
CA GLU A 103 49.03 -8.91 13.57
C GLU A 103 48.09 -7.71 13.64
N LEU A 104 46.81 -7.90 13.33
CA LEU A 104 45.79 -6.85 13.50
C LEU A 104 45.73 -6.39 14.96
N PHE A 105 45.76 -7.31 15.92
CA PHE A 105 45.78 -6.95 17.34
C PHE A 105 47.08 -6.29 17.80
N LYS A 106 48.23 -6.57 17.15
CA LYS A 106 49.46 -5.80 17.38
C LYS A 106 49.28 -4.35 16.93
N LEU A 107 48.66 -4.13 15.78
CA LEU A 107 48.35 -2.78 15.28
C LEU A 107 47.30 -2.07 16.14
N VAL A 108 46.28 -2.77 16.63
CA VAL A 108 45.32 -2.21 17.61
C VAL A 108 46.06 -1.73 18.87
N LYS A 109 47.03 -2.50 19.36
CA LYS A 109 47.83 -2.11 20.53
C LYS A 109 48.75 -0.93 20.25
N SER A 110 49.24 -0.75 19.02
CA SER A 110 50.13 0.38 18.69
C SER A 110 49.38 1.65 18.32
N GLU A 111 48.22 1.54 17.66
CA GLU A 111 47.48 2.68 17.12
C GLU A 111 46.30 3.12 17.98
N LEU A 112 45.76 2.23 18.82
CA LEU A 112 44.57 2.47 19.65
C LEU A 112 44.86 2.28 21.15
N SER A 113 46.09 2.55 21.59
CA SER A 113 46.49 2.59 23.01
C SER A 113 46.39 3.99 23.60
N ASP A 114 45.94 4.10 24.85
CA ASP A 114 46.13 5.31 25.64
C ASP A 114 47.64 5.58 25.77
N THR A 115 48.09 6.80 25.47
CA THR A 115 49.51 7.19 25.58
C THR A 115 49.99 7.33 27.03
N ASP A 116 49.18 6.97 28.02
CA ASP A 116 49.61 6.91 29.41
C ASP A 116 50.16 5.51 29.75
N LYS A 117 51.49 5.49 29.90
CA LYS A 117 52.19 4.38 30.54
C LYS A 117 51.79 4.34 32.01
N GLY A 118 50.87 3.44 32.34
CA GLY A 118 50.70 2.93 33.70
C GLY A 118 49.24 2.96 34.14
N GLU A 119 48.62 1.80 34.18
CA GLU A 119 47.73 1.42 35.27
C GLU A 119 47.44 -0.08 35.18
N ASP A 120 47.84 -0.79 36.23
CA ASP A 120 47.62 -2.21 36.48
C ASP A 120 46.13 -2.58 36.47
N ASP A 121 45.88 -3.84 36.10
CA ASP A 121 44.58 -4.50 35.83
C ASP A 121 43.58 -4.59 37.02
N ASN A 122 43.65 -3.74 38.06
CA ASN A 122 42.87 -4.02 39.27
C ASN A 122 42.36 -2.81 40.08
N GLN A 123 41.62 -1.88 39.45
CA GLN A 123 40.86 -0.88 40.22
C GLN A 123 39.61 -0.38 39.47
N GLN A 124 38.53 -1.17 39.54
CA GLN A 124 37.22 -0.79 38.99
C GLN A 124 36.29 -0.14 40.04
N THR A 125 36.81 0.35 41.19
CA THR A 125 35.92 0.68 42.32
C THR A 125 36.23 1.96 43.09
N LYS A 126 37.00 2.93 42.58
CA LYS A 126 37.30 4.13 43.41
C LYS A 126 37.58 5.46 42.69
N LEU A 127 36.81 5.80 41.65
CA LEU A 127 36.91 7.10 40.99
C LEU A 127 35.54 7.81 40.84
N GLU A 128 34.78 7.92 41.93
CA GLU A 128 33.50 8.66 41.94
C GLU A 128 33.58 10.07 42.58
N LEU A 129 34.77 10.56 42.97
CA LEU A 129 34.85 11.83 43.71
C LEU A 129 36.03 12.70 43.30
N ARG A 130 36.08 13.17 42.04
CA ARG A 130 36.96 14.32 41.71
C ARG A 130 36.55 15.15 40.49
N VAL A 131 35.33 15.70 40.54
CA VAL A 131 34.81 16.67 39.55
C VAL A 131 35.79 17.82 39.31
N GLY A 132 36.44 17.81 38.15
CA GLY A 132 37.23 18.90 37.60
C GLY A 132 37.19 18.84 36.07
N LYS A 133 37.03 20.00 35.43
CA LYS A 133 36.81 20.27 33.98
C LYS A 133 37.68 19.53 32.92
N GLY A 134 38.58 18.63 33.31
CA GLY A 134 39.37 17.77 32.41
C GLY A 134 38.98 16.28 32.43
N GLU A 135 38.00 15.85 33.24
CA GLU A 135 37.53 14.45 33.27
C GLU A 135 36.70 14.07 32.04
N ASP A 136 35.87 14.98 31.53
CA ASP A 136 34.96 14.69 30.40
C ASP A 136 35.72 14.36 29.11
N ASP A 137 36.78 15.12 28.77
CA ASP A 137 37.60 14.86 27.58
C ASP A 137 38.35 13.53 27.67
N ASN A 138 38.80 13.14 28.88
CA ASN A 138 39.47 11.86 29.10
C ASN A 138 38.49 10.68 29.02
N GLN A 139 37.27 10.87 29.54
CA GLN A 139 36.19 9.88 29.44
C GLN A 139 35.74 9.68 27.98
N GLN A 140 35.63 10.77 27.22
CA GLN A 140 35.29 10.80 25.80
C GLN A 140 36.36 10.08 24.96
N THR A 141 37.64 10.42 25.18
CA THR A 141 38.78 9.79 24.49
C THR A 141 38.85 8.28 24.78
N LYS A 142 38.62 7.87 26.03
CA LYS A 142 38.53 6.45 26.40
C LYS A 142 37.36 5.73 25.73
N LEU A 143 36.23 6.41 25.52
CA LEU A 143 35.07 5.85 24.82
C LEU A 143 35.36 5.68 23.32
N GLU A 144 36.00 6.66 22.68
CA GLU A 144 36.39 6.61 21.27
C GLU A 144 37.38 5.47 20.99
N LEU A 145 38.37 5.29 21.87
CA LEU A 145 39.31 4.17 21.79
C LEU A 145 38.62 2.81 21.98
N ARG A 146 37.60 2.73 22.86
CA ARG A 146 36.77 1.52 23.00
C ARG A 146 36.00 1.24 21.72
N VAL A 147 35.37 2.26 21.12
CA VAL A 147 34.66 2.12 19.85
C VAL A 147 35.62 1.64 18.76
N GLY A 148 36.80 2.25 18.63
CA GLY A 148 37.80 1.82 17.66
C GLY A 148 38.19 0.34 17.81
N LYS A 149 38.47 -0.11 19.05
CA LYS A 149 38.81 -1.51 19.34
C LYS A 149 37.67 -2.48 18.97
N VAL A 150 36.42 -2.12 19.29
CA VAL A 150 35.23 -2.90 18.95
C VAL A 150 35.00 -2.92 17.44
N SER A 151 35.18 -1.79 16.76
CA SER A 151 35.09 -1.68 15.30
C SER A 151 36.12 -2.55 14.59
N VAL A 152 37.36 -2.66 15.09
CA VAL A 152 38.33 -3.59 14.49
C VAL A 152 37.87 -5.05 14.65
N CYS A 153 37.30 -5.41 15.80
CA CYS A 153 36.71 -6.73 15.99
C CYS A 153 35.54 -6.97 15.01
N GLY A 154 34.66 -5.98 14.84
CA GLY A 154 33.61 -6.01 13.83
C GLY A 154 34.14 -6.17 12.41
N ALA A 155 35.24 -5.51 12.06
CA ALA A 155 35.86 -5.65 10.75
C ALA A 155 36.43 -7.05 10.49
N ILE A 156 37.04 -7.67 11.51
CA ILE A 156 37.51 -9.06 11.45
C ILE A 156 36.34 -10.04 11.27
N ILE A 157 35.21 -9.79 11.93
CA ILE A 157 34.00 -10.62 11.83
C ILE A 157 33.35 -10.44 10.46
N ASN A 158 33.19 -9.20 9.98
CA ASN A 158 32.44 -8.90 8.75
C ASN A 158 33.19 -9.26 7.48
N SER A 159 34.52 -9.13 7.47
CA SER A 159 35.35 -9.63 6.38
C SER A 159 35.39 -11.16 6.24
N GLY A 160 34.89 -11.91 7.23
CA GLY A 160 34.94 -13.37 7.27
C GLY A 160 36.30 -13.95 7.69
N LEU A 161 37.27 -13.10 8.06
CA LEU A 161 38.61 -13.53 8.50
C LEU A 161 38.54 -14.44 9.74
N ILE A 162 37.50 -14.29 10.56
CA ILE A 162 37.28 -15.06 11.79
C ILE A 162 36.98 -16.55 11.56
N GLU A 163 36.52 -16.95 10.36
CA GLU A 163 36.11 -18.33 10.06
C GLU A 163 37.30 -19.31 10.14
N ASN A 164 38.47 -18.85 9.67
CA ASN A 164 39.72 -19.61 9.68
C ASN A 164 40.56 -19.39 10.94
N ALA A 165 40.05 -18.63 11.92
CA ALA A 165 40.79 -18.27 13.12
C ALA A 165 41.02 -19.48 14.05
N SER A 166 42.19 -19.47 14.70
CA SER A 166 42.48 -20.37 15.82
C SER A 166 41.65 -20.03 17.07
N ASP A 167 41.46 -21.00 17.97
CA ASP A 167 40.71 -20.78 19.21
C ASP A 167 41.31 -19.66 20.07
N MET A 168 42.64 -19.47 20.04
CA MET A 168 43.32 -18.38 20.74
C MET A 168 43.04 -17.01 20.13
N GLU A 169 42.96 -16.91 18.80
CA GLU A 169 42.61 -15.68 18.10
C GLU A 169 41.15 -15.32 18.35
N LEU A 170 40.25 -16.31 18.29
CA LEU A 170 38.83 -16.13 18.62
C LEU A 170 38.65 -15.65 20.07
N GLN A 171 39.36 -16.25 21.04
CA GLN A 171 39.38 -15.78 22.44
C GLN A 171 39.86 -14.33 22.55
N THR A 172 40.84 -13.92 21.74
CA THR A 172 41.38 -12.56 21.77
C THR A 172 40.36 -11.54 21.27
N VAL A 173 39.65 -11.86 20.18
CA VAL A 173 38.53 -11.05 19.66
C VAL A 173 37.44 -10.94 20.73
N LEU A 174 37.00 -12.07 21.30
CA LEU A 174 35.91 -12.11 22.27
C LEU A 174 36.24 -11.36 23.58
N LYS A 175 37.46 -11.51 24.10
CA LYS A 175 37.92 -10.75 25.28
C LYS A 175 37.94 -9.25 25.00
N THR A 176 38.35 -8.85 23.80
CA THR A 176 38.37 -7.44 23.40
C THR A 176 36.96 -6.88 23.29
N LEU A 177 36.03 -7.61 22.66
CA LEU A 177 34.61 -7.26 22.59
C LEU A 177 34.02 -7.12 24.00
N LYS A 178 34.24 -8.10 24.88
CA LYS A 178 33.77 -8.06 26.28
C LYS A 178 34.33 -6.86 27.05
N LYS A 179 35.62 -6.54 26.91
CA LYS A 179 36.23 -5.35 27.54
C LYS A 179 35.67 -4.04 26.93
N GLY A 180 35.25 -4.08 25.67
CA GLY A 180 34.62 -2.98 24.95
C GLY A 180 33.16 -2.72 25.36
N MET A 181 32.45 -3.71 25.91
CA MET A 181 31.06 -3.57 26.38
C MET A 181 30.98 -2.61 27.57
N TYR A 182 30.72 -1.34 27.28
CA TYR A 182 30.53 -0.30 28.28
C TYR A 182 29.55 0.77 27.76
N LYS A 183 28.52 1.08 28.56
CA LYS A 183 27.49 2.10 28.26
C LYS A 183 26.97 1.96 26.81
N MET A 184 27.16 3.00 25.99
CA MET A 184 26.67 3.12 24.61
C MET A 184 27.36 2.17 23.62
N VAL A 185 28.50 1.55 23.98
CA VAL A 185 29.26 0.64 23.10
C VAL A 185 28.76 -0.81 23.21
N THR A 186 28.06 -1.15 24.29
CA THR A 186 27.55 -2.51 24.52
C THR A 186 26.61 -3.00 23.41
N PRO A 187 25.61 -2.22 22.95
CA PRO A 187 24.74 -2.62 21.82
C PRO A 187 25.55 -2.94 20.56
N PHE A 188 26.51 -2.09 20.23
CA PHE A 188 27.39 -2.24 19.08
C PHE A 188 28.24 -3.52 19.13
N ALA A 189 28.76 -3.86 20.31
CA ALA A 189 29.50 -5.11 20.51
C ALA A 189 28.60 -6.35 20.41
N ILE A 190 27.37 -6.29 20.90
CA ILE A 190 26.40 -7.40 20.83
C ILE A 190 25.95 -7.63 19.38
N MET A 191 25.80 -6.58 18.57
CA MET A 191 25.48 -6.69 17.15
C MET A 191 26.55 -7.51 16.41
N TYR A 192 27.83 -7.19 16.58
CA TYR A 192 28.93 -7.98 16.00
C TYR A 192 29.00 -9.41 16.53
N LEU A 193 28.68 -9.64 17.81
CA LEU A 193 28.58 -10.99 18.33
C LEU A 193 27.46 -11.77 17.66
N SER A 194 26.33 -11.13 17.37
CA SER A 194 25.19 -11.75 16.68
C SER A 194 25.54 -12.13 15.24
N GLU A 195 26.31 -11.30 14.54
CA GLU A 195 26.87 -11.63 13.22
C GLU A 195 27.88 -12.80 13.31
N LEU A 196 28.71 -12.82 14.36
CA LEU A 196 29.67 -13.90 14.60
C LEU A 196 28.98 -15.25 14.82
N VAL A 197 27.84 -15.29 15.51
CA VAL A 197 27.04 -16.50 15.71
C VAL A 197 26.70 -17.17 14.38
N GLN A 198 26.40 -16.40 13.34
CA GLN A 198 26.04 -16.94 12.03
C GLN A 198 27.23 -17.56 11.28
N LYS A 199 28.47 -17.18 11.63
CA LYS A 199 29.69 -17.56 10.92
C LYS A 199 30.52 -18.66 11.60
N ILE A 200 30.22 -19.03 12.85
CA ILE A 200 30.98 -20.04 13.59
C ILE A 200 30.25 -21.37 13.69
N ASP A 201 31.00 -22.46 13.82
CA ASP A 201 30.44 -23.79 14.01
C ASP A 201 29.98 -24.02 15.46
N SER A 202 29.07 -24.98 15.63
CA SER A 202 28.46 -25.26 16.94
C SER A 202 29.47 -25.73 18.01
N LYS A 203 30.63 -26.29 17.62
CA LYS A 203 31.64 -26.69 18.61
C LYS A 203 32.35 -25.46 19.15
N LYS A 204 32.90 -24.60 18.29
CA LYS A 204 33.54 -23.34 18.70
C LYS A 204 32.58 -22.41 19.46
N PHE A 205 31.30 -22.36 19.07
CA PHE A 205 30.29 -21.62 19.83
C PHE A 205 30.25 -22.08 21.30
N THR A 206 30.17 -23.39 21.54
CA THR A 206 29.99 -23.96 22.87
C THR A 206 31.27 -23.86 23.72
N THR A 207 32.43 -24.10 23.13
CA THR A 207 33.70 -24.14 23.86
C THR A 207 34.34 -22.78 24.06
N VAL A 208 34.12 -21.83 23.14
CA VAL A 208 34.86 -20.57 23.10
C VAL A 208 33.97 -19.36 23.33
N LEU A 209 32.85 -19.24 22.59
CA LEU A 209 32.00 -18.04 22.59
C LEU A 209 31.02 -18.00 23.77
N TRP A 210 30.26 -19.08 23.98
CA TRP A 210 29.21 -19.16 25.00
C TRP A 210 29.72 -18.84 26.42
N PRO A 211 30.86 -19.39 26.91
CA PRO A 211 31.34 -19.10 28.26
C PRO A 211 31.69 -17.62 28.50
N VAL A 212 32.01 -16.87 27.44
CA VAL A 212 32.37 -15.46 27.54
C VAL A 212 31.14 -14.57 27.65
N ILE A 213 30.08 -14.92 26.91
CA ILE A 213 28.86 -14.12 26.75
C ILE A 213 27.73 -14.53 27.69
N GLU A 214 27.64 -15.81 28.09
CA GLU A 214 26.61 -16.32 28.99
C GLU A 214 26.47 -15.48 30.28
N PRO A 215 27.55 -15.05 30.97
CA PRO A 215 27.42 -14.20 32.15
C PRO A 215 26.84 -12.81 31.87
N VAL A 216 26.89 -12.35 30.63
CA VAL A 216 26.37 -11.04 30.19
C VAL A 216 24.90 -11.13 29.81
N VAL A 217 24.46 -12.27 29.26
CA VAL A 217 23.07 -12.50 28.84
C VAL A 217 22.26 -13.28 29.88
N ASN A 218 22.88 -13.85 30.91
CA ASN A 218 22.21 -14.51 32.02
C ASN A 218 21.75 -13.47 33.06
N VAL A 219 20.83 -12.61 32.62
CA VAL A 219 20.21 -11.55 33.42
C VAL A 219 18.71 -11.82 33.57
N PRO A 220 18.03 -11.23 34.57
CA PRO A 220 16.58 -11.35 34.71
C PRO A 220 15.84 -10.81 33.48
N LYS A 221 14.64 -11.35 33.21
CA LYS A 221 13.78 -10.96 32.07
C LYS A 221 13.68 -9.45 31.83
N ALA A 222 13.59 -8.65 32.90
CA ALA A 222 13.43 -7.19 32.82
C ALA A 222 14.68 -6.40 32.39
N GLU A 223 15.88 -6.99 32.47
CA GLU A 223 17.15 -6.32 32.15
C GLU A 223 17.60 -6.56 30.70
N HIS A 224 16.85 -7.37 29.95
CA HIS A 224 17.16 -7.67 28.56
C HIS A 224 16.85 -6.49 27.63
N THR A 225 17.80 -6.18 26.74
CA THR A 225 17.65 -5.20 25.65
C THR A 225 17.35 -5.89 24.33
N MET A 226 16.91 -5.11 23.31
CA MET A 226 16.69 -5.60 21.95
C MET A 226 17.93 -6.32 21.39
N ASP A 227 19.14 -5.82 21.64
CA ASP A 227 20.38 -6.45 21.18
C ASP A 227 20.60 -7.82 21.82
N THR A 228 20.38 -7.93 23.15
CA THR A 228 20.56 -9.21 23.86
C THR A 228 19.56 -10.25 23.41
N ILE A 229 18.31 -9.85 23.15
CA ILE A 229 17.26 -10.72 22.61
C ILE A 229 17.59 -11.14 21.18
N TYR A 230 18.07 -10.21 20.34
CA TYR A 230 18.52 -10.53 18.98
C TYR A 230 19.63 -11.58 18.99
N PHE A 231 20.64 -11.41 19.85
CA PHE A 231 21.71 -12.40 20.03
C PHE A 231 21.16 -13.76 20.45
N LEU A 232 20.26 -13.82 21.45
CA LEU A 232 19.67 -15.08 21.91
C LEU A 232 18.83 -15.77 20.84
N LEU A 233 18.09 -15.02 20.03
CA LEU A 233 17.33 -15.55 18.90
C LEU A 233 18.26 -16.09 17.81
N ALA A 234 19.30 -15.33 17.45
CA ALA A 234 20.31 -15.78 16.49
C ALA A 234 20.99 -17.08 16.98
N ALA A 235 21.43 -17.10 18.24
CA ALA A 235 22.11 -18.25 18.85
C ALA A 235 21.21 -19.48 18.97
N SER A 236 19.96 -19.30 19.37
CA SER A 236 19.01 -20.42 19.49
C SER A 236 18.60 -21.01 18.13
N SER A 237 18.57 -20.20 17.07
CA SER A 237 18.22 -20.68 15.74
C SER A 237 19.26 -21.66 15.15
N ILE A 238 20.55 -21.40 15.38
CA ILE A 238 21.69 -22.16 14.80
C ILE A 238 22.28 -23.16 15.81
N HIS A 239 22.44 -22.78 17.09
CA HIS A 239 23.16 -23.54 18.11
C HIS A 239 22.25 -24.05 19.23
N LYS A 240 21.21 -24.79 18.84
CA LYS A 240 20.16 -25.36 19.72
C LYS A 240 20.67 -26.19 20.92
N LYS A 241 21.91 -26.68 20.89
CA LYS A 241 22.50 -27.49 21.97
C LYS A 241 22.98 -26.67 23.17
N SER A 242 23.36 -25.41 22.94
CA SER A 242 24.04 -24.59 23.95
C SER A 242 23.07 -23.61 24.59
N VAL A 243 22.19 -23.00 23.80
CA VAL A 243 21.03 -22.24 24.30
C VAL A 243 19.85 -23.21 24.44
N ASN A 244 19.85 -23.98 25.52
CA ASN A 244 18.90 -25.08 25.73
C ASN A 244 17.62 -24.64 26.46
N GLN A 245 16.63 -25.54 26.50
CA GLN A 245 15.35 -25.33 27.17
C GLN A 245 15.50 -24.94 28.65
N LYS A 246 16.50 -25.47 29.36
CA LYS A 246 16.74 -25.15 30.78
C LYS A 246 17.16 -23.69 30.98
N PHE A 247 17.96 -23.13 30.06
CA PHE A 247 18.33 -21.72 30.07
C PHE A 247 17.08 -20.83 29.93
N PHE A 248 16.20 -21.14 28.97
CA PHE A 248 14.96 -20.37 28.78
C PHE A 248 13.97 -20.54 29.93
N GLU A 249 13.87 -21.74 30.51
CA GLU A 249 13.00 -21.98 31.68
C GLU A 249 13.48 -21.19 32.89
N SER A 250 14.80 -21.11 33.12
CA SER A 250 15.39 -20.35 34.23
C SER A 250 15.23 -18.84 34.07
N ASN A 251 15.39 -18.30 32.85
CA ASN A 251 15.50 -16.85 32.65
C ASN A 251 14.20 -16.20 32.17
N PHE A 252 13.35 -16.96 31.46
CA PHE A 252 12.12 -16.47 30.84
C PHE A 252 10.86 -17.22 31.29
N ASN A 253 10.97 -18.24 32.16
CA ASN A 253 9.84 -19.08 32.62
C ASN A 253 9.05 -19.75 31.48
N ALA A 254 9.71 -19.99 30.35
CA ALA A 254 9.15 -20.60 29.16
C ALA A 254 10.16 -21.55 28.53
N PRO A 255 9.71 -22.60 27.83
CA PRO A 255 10.64 -23.56 27.24
C PRO A 255 11.51 -22.90 26.16
N HIS A 256 10.97 -21.95 25.40
CA HIS A 256 11.62 -21.25 24.28
C HIS A 256 11.26 -19.76 24.34
N LEU A 257 12.04 -18.90 23.69
CA LEU A 257 11.78 -17.46 23.70
C LEU A 257 10.48 -17.08 22.97
N ILE A 258 10.20 -17.72 21.83
CA ILE A 258 8.95 -17.56 21.07
C ILE A 258 7.90 -18.50 21.67
N HIS A 259 7.23 -18.03 22.71
CA HIS A 259 6.16 -18.74 23.40
C HIS A 259 5.17 -17.73 23.96
N GLU A 260 3.89 -18.08 24.06
CA GLU A 260 2.79 -17.19 24.49
C GLU A 260 3.11 -16.35 25.74
N ARG A 261 3.66 -17.00 26.78
CA ARG A 261 4.15 -16.35 28.03
C ARG A 261 5.17 -15.23 27.86
N ASN A 262 5.83 -15.13 26.72
CA ASN A 262 6.84 -14.13 26.43
C ASN A 262 6.37 -13.07 25.42
N TYR A 263 5.20 -13.22 24.80
CA TYR A 263 4.73 -12.27 23.77
C TYR A 263 4.52 -10.87 24.31
N GLU A 264 3.92 -10.71 25.49
CA GLU A 264 3.77 -9.40 26.15
C GLU A 264 5.13 -8.73 26.41
N PHE A 265 6.12 -9.50 26.85
CA PHE A 265 7.46 -8.99 27.10
C PHE A 265 8.17 -8.58 25.81
N LEU A 266 8.11 -9.43 24.77
CA LEU A 266 8.73 -9.15 23.49
C LEU A 266 8.08 -7.93 22.81
N ALA A 267 6.75 -7.80 22.88
CA ALA A 267 6.04 -6.64 22.36
C ALA A 267 6.41 -5.36 23.11
N ASN A 268 6.45 -5.37 24.45
CA ASN A 268 6.89 -4.21 25.23
C ASN A 268 8.34 -3.82 24.93
N LEU A 269 9.22 -4.80 24.71
CA LEU A 269 10.62 -4.53 24.35
C LEU A 269 10.76 -3.84 22.99
N LEU A 270 9.93 -4.22 22.01
CA LEU A 270 9.91 -3.56 20.69
C LEU A 270 9.33 -2.14 20.79
N TRP A 271 8.33 -1.89 21.64
CA TRP A 271 7.71 -0.58 21.79
C TRP A 271 8.42 0.38 22.76
N ASP A 272 9.33 -0.09 23.62
CA ASP A 272 10.18 0.74 24.50
C ASP A 272 11.31 1.45 23.74
N ILE A 273 10.92 2.30 22.79
CA ILE A 273 11.84 3.05 21.94
C ILE A 273 12.13 4.42 22.53
N LYS A 274 13.41 4.67 22.79
CA LYS A 274 13.94 5.96 23.24
C LYS A 274 14.46 6.83 22.10
N ASN A 275 14.80 6.24 20.94
CA ASN A 275 15.39 6.92 19.78
C ASN A 275 14.82 6.34 18.47
N THR A 276 14.52 7.18 17.48
CA THR A 276 14.02 6.77 16.16
C THR A 276 14.94 5.77 15.45
N LEU A 277 16.25 5.84 15.68
CA LEU A 277 17.22 4.88 15.11
C LEU A 277 16.92 3.42 15.51
N THR A 278 16.26 3.20 16.64
CA THR A 278 15.96 1.84 17.12
C THR A 278 14.74 1.22 16.45
N ILE A 279 13.97 1.98 15.67
CA ILE A 279 12.84 1.47 14.86
C ILE A 279 13.35 0.55 13.74
N ASN A 280 14.56 0.80 13.23
CA ASN A 280 15.18 0.02 12.15
C ASN A 280 16.09 -1.10 12.68
N HIS A 281 15.92 -1.51 13.94
CA HIS A 281 16.78 -2.53 14.54
C HIS A 281 16.57 -3.91 13.87
N PRO A 282 17.63 -4.69 13.56
CA PRO A 282 17.51 -5.98 12.86
C PRO A 282 16.64 -7.03 13.57
N LEU A 283 16.39 -6.85 14.87
CA LEU A 283 15.48 -7.69 15.65
C LEU A 283 14.08 -7.78 15.05
N TYR A 284 13.54 -6.69 14.48
CA TYR A 284 12.19 -6.70 13.90
C TYR A 284 12.10 -7.77 12.81
N ASP A 285 12.97 -7.67 11.80
CA ASP A 285 13.00 -8.59 10.68
C ASP A 285 13.24 -10.04 11.14
N PHE A 286 14.20 -10.25 12.05
CA PHE A 286 14.56 -11.59 12.50
C PHE A 286 13.47 -12.24 13.37
N LEU A 287 12.89 -11.50 14.32
CA LEU A 287 11.81 -12.00 15.17
C LEU A 287 10.59 -12.36 14.32
N ILE A 288 10.20 -11.45 13.41
CA ILE A 288 9.04 -11.63 12.54
C ILE A 288 9.25 -12.81 11.59
N GLU A 289 10.44 -12.96 11.00
CA GLU A 289 10.76 -14.12 10.16
C GLU A 289 10.59 -15.44 10.92
N GLN A 290 11.00 -15.49 12.20
CA GLN A 290 10.82 -16.68 13.04
C GLN A 290 9.35 -16.92 13.42
N LEU A 291 8.58 -15.86 13.70
CA LEU A 291 7.15 -15.94 13.99
C LEU A 291 6.35 -16.42 12.77
N VAL A 292 6.69 -15.95 11.57
CA VAL A 292 6.08 -16.40 10.30
C VAL A 292 6.37 -17.88 10.06
N LYS A 293 7.63 -18.31 10.22
CA LYS A 293 8.02 -19.74 10.10
C LYS A 293 7.26 -20.66 11.06
N GLN A 294 6.87 -20.15 12.24
CA GLN A 294 6.13 -20.91 13.26
C GLN A 294 4.61 -20.72 13.17
N ASN A 295 4.12 -19.90 12.23
CA ASN A 295 2.72 -19.52 12.08
C ASN A 295 2.08 -18.98 13.38
N GLN A 296 2.85 -18.24 14.18
CA GLN A 296 2.42 -17.68 15.48
C GLN A 296 2.12 -16.17 15.42
N VAL A 297 2.09 -15.59 14.23
CA VAL A 297 1.95 -14.14 14.01
C VAL A 297 0.63 -13.60 14.59
N GLY A 298 -0.50 -14.26 14.35
CA GLY A 298 -1.80 -13.81 14.87
C GLY A 298 -1.90 -13.86 16.40
N VAL A 299 -1.31 -14.88 17.03
CA VAL A 299 -1.29 -15.02 18.51
C VAL A 299 -0.37 -13.97 19.14
N PHE A 300 0.79 -13.72 18.53
CA PHE A 300 1.69 -12.65 18.96
C PHE A 300 1.03 -11.26 18.85
N TRP A 301 0.31 -11.01 17.76
CA TRP A 301 -0.37 -9.74 17.55
C TRP A 301 -1.46 -9.50 18.60
N SER A 302 -2.36 -10.48 18.78
CA SER A 302 -3.47 -10.37 19.73
C SER A 302 -3.05 -10.33 21.21
N GLN A 303 -2.03 -11.11 21.61
CA GLN A 303 -1.60 -11.17 23.02
C GLN A 303 -0.51 -10.15 23.37
N GLY A 304 0.29 -9.73 22.39
CA GLY A 304 1.43 -8.84 22.61
C GLY A 304 1.16 -7.40 22.16
N VAL A 305 0.75 -7.22 20.90
CA VAL A 305 0.66 -5.90 20.25
C VAL A 305 -0.64 -5.17 20.64
N ASP A 306 -1.79 -5.84 20.56
CA ASP A 306 -3.10 -5.24 20.85
C ASP A 306 -3.18 -4.56 22.23
N PRO A 307 -2.70 -5.17 23.34
CA PRO A 307 -2.73 -4.51 24.65
C PRO A 307 -1.95 -3.19 24.70
N ILE A 308 -0.88 -3.05 23.91
CA ILE A 308 -0.07 -1.83 23.82
C ILE A 308 -0.82 -0.74 23.04
N LEU A 309 -1.52 -1.13 21.97
CA LEU A 309 -2.27 -0.20 21.12
C LEU A 309 -3.49 0.38 21.84
N VAL A 310 -4.20 -0.42 22.63
CA VAL A 310 -5.39 0.00 23.41
C VAL A 310 -5.03 0.96 24.54
N ASN A 311 -3.81 0.87 25.10
CA ASN A 311 -3.42 1.67 26.25
C ASN A 311 -3.09 3.13 25.84
N GLU A 312 -4.08 4.02 25.86
CA GLU A 312 -3.90 5.44 25.54
C GLU A 312 -2.93 6.17 26.50
N SER A 313 -2.76 5.66 27.73
CA SER A 313 -1.82 6.15 28.75
C SER A 313 -0.37 5.67 28.59
N SER A 314 -0.06 4.94 27.50
CA SER A 314 1.28 4.42 27.25
C SER A 314 2.34 5.53 27.17
N THR A 315 3.49 5.34 27.81
CA THR A 315 4.68 6.22 27.75
C THR A 315 5.41 6.22 26.40
N HIS A 316 4.91 5.46 25.41
CA HIS A 316 5.57 5.17 24.14
C HIS A 316 5.24 6.23 23.08
N LYS A 317 6.13 7.23 22.93
CA LYS A 317 5.97 8.35 21.98
C LYS A 317 5.83 7.92 20.52
N PHE A 318 6.42 6.79 20.13
CA PHE A 318 6.50 6.32 18.74
C PHE A 318 5.63 5.08 18.46
N LYS A 319 4.66 4.77 19.34
CA LYS A 319 3.87 3.53 19.28
C LYS A 319 3.22 3.27 17.92
N ASP A 320 2.73 4.31 17.26
CA ASP A 320 2.05 4.21 15.97
C ASP A 320 3.04 3.84 14.85
N LEU A 321 4.23 4.46 14.84
CA LEU A 321 5.27 4.20 13.85
C LEU A 321 5.83 2.77 13.97
N VAL A 322 6.01 2.30 15.19
CA VAL A 322 6.48 0.92 15.44
C VAL A 322 5.43 -0.09 15.00
N ALA A 323 4.15 0.18 15.27
CA ALA A 323 3.05 -0.67 14.81
C ALA A 323 3.01 -0.79 13.29
N LEU A 324 3.13 0.34 12.58
CA LEU A 324 3.21 0.34 11.12
C LEU A 324 4.44 -0.40 10.61
N ARG A 325 5.62 -0.17 11.21
CA ARG A 325 6.85 -0.84 10.80
C ARG A 325 6.76 -2.36 10.97
N VAL A 326 6.28 -2.82 12.13
CA VAL A 326 6.05 -4.25 12.40
C VAL A 326 5.03 -4.82 11.41
N PHE A 327 3.95 -4.09 11.14
CA PHE A 327 2.93 -4.49 10.17
C PHE A 327 3.50 -4.65 8.75
N ILE A 328 4.26 -3.66 8.27
CA ILE A 328 4.95 -3.70 6.97
C ILE A 328 5.92 -4.89 6.91
N THR A 329 6.76 -5.07 7.93
CA THR A 329 7.71 -6.18 7.97
C THR A 329 7.00 -7.53 7.96
N VAL A 330 5.91 -7.70 8.74
CA VAL A 330 5.09 -8.91 8.72
C VAL A 330 4.56 -9.18 7.32
N LEU A 331 3.90 -8.20 6.69
CA LEU A 331 3.33 -8.35 5.35
C LEU A 331 4.40 -8.69 4.30
N SER A 332 5.59 -8.10 4.40
CA SER A 332 6.70 -8.37 3.46
C SER A 332 7.20 -9.82 3.52
N LYS A 333 7.08 -10.47 4.68
CA LYS A 333 7.59 -11.84 4.94
C LYS A 333 6.51 -12.91 4.86
N LEU A 334 5.24 -12.55 4.78
CA LEU A 334 4.15 -13.52 4.72
C LEU A 334 4.10 -14.25 3.36
N GLU A 335 4.19 -15.57 3.42
CA GLU A 335 3.99 -16.46 2.28
C GLU A 335 2.50 -16.75 2.05
N ASN A 336 1.73 -16.95 3.12
CA ASN A 336 0.28 -17.17 3.10
C ASN A 336 -0.41 -16.08 3.93
N GLY A 337 -1.28 -15.28 3.31
CA GLY A 337 -1.94 -14.15 3.97
C GLY A 337 -3.15 -14.51 4.85
N SER A 338 -3.25 -15.75 5.34
CA SER A 338 -4.41 -16.20 6.14
C SER A 338 -4.49 -15.55 7.53
N CYS A 339 -3.38 -15.03 8.06
CA CYS A 339 -3.34 -14.35 9.37
C CYS A 339 -3.60 -12.83 9.29
N ILE A 340 -3.78 -12.26 8.08
CA ILE A 340 -4.04 -10.83 7.90
C ILE A 340 -5.32 -10.36 8.63
N PRO A 341 -6.43 -11.13 8.68
CA PRO A 341 -7.59 -10.75 9.50
C PRO A 341 -7.26 -10.54 10.99
N ASP A 342 -6.34 -11.34 11.55
CA ASP A 342 -5.92 -11.24 12.95
C ASP A 342 -5.05 -9.99 13.21
N LEU A 343 -4.27 -9.57 12.20
CA LEU A 343 -3.47 -8.35 12.23
C LEU A 343 -4.35 -7.08 12.16
N LEU A 344 -5.48 -7.15 11.45
CA LEU A 344 -6.48 -6.08 11.38
C LEU A 344 -7.40 -6.12 12.62
N SER A 345 -6.77 -6.09 13.80
CA SER A 345 -7.44 -6.01 15.08
C SER A 345 -8.18 -4.69 15.25
N ILE A 346 -9.18 -4.68 16.14
CA ILE A 346 -9.98 -3.48 16.43
C ILE A 346 -9.07 -2.33 16.89
N ALA A 347 -8.14 -2.61 17.80
CA ALA A 347 -7.21 -1.62 18.33
C ALA A 347 -6.30 -0.99 17.26
N PHE A 348 -5.78 -1.82 16.33
CA PHE A 348 -4.96 -1.33 15.23
C PHE A 348 -5.77 -0.46 14.25
N LEU A 349 -6.99 -0.88 13.91
CA LEU A 349 -7.87 -0.12 13.02
C LEU A 349 -8.33 1.21 13.64
N GLU A 350 -8.59 1.27 14.94
CA GLU A 350 -8.89 2.52 15.66
C GLU A 350 -7.71 3.50 15.60
N MET A 351 -6.50 3.00 15.88
CA MET A 351 -5.27 3.79 15.77
C MET A 351 -5.08 4.32 14.34
N LEU A 352 -5.20 3.44 13.34
CA LEU A 352 -5.06 3.76 11.93
C LEU A 352 -6.06 4.85 11.52
N MET A 353 -7.35 4.68 11.83
CA MET A 353 -8.39 5.64 11.46
C MET A 353 -8.25 7.00 12.15
N LYS A 354 -7.81 7.04 13.42
CA LYS A 354 -7.58 8.30 14.16
C LYS A 354 -6.55 9.18 13.44
N LYS A 355 -5.50 8.56 12.91
CA LYS A 355 -4.40 9.24 12.21
C LYS A 355 -4.70 9.50 10.74
N VAL A 356 -5.34 8.55 10.05
CA VAL A 356 -5.77 8.67 8.66
C VAL A 356 -6.76 9.83 8.46
N LYS A 357 -7.69 10.05 9.40
CA LYS A 357 -8.58 11.23 9.39
C LYS A 357 -7.84 12.57 9.54
N GLN A 358 -6.61 12.56 10.05
CA GLN A 358 -5.76 13.73 10.30
C GLN A 358 -4.53 13.76 9.37
N PHE A 359 -4.57 13.08 8.22
CA PHE A 359 -3.44 12.94 7.29
C PHE A 359 -2.75 14.26 6.93
N ASN A 360 -3.53 15.33 6.77
CA ASN A 360 -3.03 16.67 6.41
C ASN A 360 -2.21 17.33 7.53
N GLN A 361 -2.27 16.83 8.76
CA GLN A 361 -1.54 17.36 9.92
C GLN A 361 -0.28 16.54 10.23
N LEU A 362 -0.03 15.45 9.51
CA LEU A 362 1.14 14.60 9.66
C LEU A 362 2.28 15.09 8.78
N SER A 363 3.53 14.88 9.23
CA SER A 363 4.72 15.09 8.41
C SER A 363 4.75 14.13 7.23
N GLU A 364 5.45 14.52 6.17
CA GLU A 364 5.60 13.74 4.93
C GLU A 364 6.13 12.33 5.20
N ASP A 365 7.26 12.19 5.91
CA ASP A 365 7.85 10.89 6.28
C ASP A 365 6.85 9.94 6.97
N VAL A 366 5.95 10.49 7.80
CA VAL A 366 4.97 9.68 8.51
C VAL A 366 3.87 9.27 7.55
N ARG A 367 3.40 10.18 6.70
CA ARG A 367 2.39 9.90 5.68
C ARG A 367 2.86 8.78 4.73
N ASP A 368 4.11 8.84 4.30
CA ASP A 368 4.73 7.83 3.44
C ASP A 368 4.75 6.46 4.11
N LEU A 369 5.02 6.37 5.41
CA LEU A 369 4.95 5.11 6.14
C LEU A 369 3.53 4.52 6.19
N TYR A 370 2.50 5.35 6.32
CA TYR A 370 1.11 4.88 6.21
C TYR A 370 0.79 4.40 4.79
N GLN A 371 1.25 5.13 3.76
CA GLN A 371 1.08 4.72 2.36
C GLN A 371 1.79 3.39 2.08
N GLU A 372 3.04 3.23 2.53
CA GLU A 372 3.82 2.00 2.43
C GLU A 372 3.09 0.82 3.09
N ALA A 373 2.44 1.03 4.24
CA ALA A 373 1.63 0.01 4.90
C ALA A 373 0.41 -0.41 4.04
N PHE A 374 -0.28 0.54 3.41
CA PHE A 374 -1.41 0.26 2.53
C PHE A 374 -1.00 -0.41 1.21
N GLU A 375 0.13 0.00 0.64
CA GLU A 375 0.72 -0.63 -0.53
C GLU A 375 1.17 -2.06 -0.23
N SER A 376 1.85 -2.26 0.89
CA SER A 376 2.27 -3.60 1.37
C SER A 376 1.08 -4.54 1.54
N LEU A 377 -0.04 -4.03 2.09
CA LEU A 377 -1.27 -4.81 2.22
C LEU A 377 -1.85 -5.18 0.86
N THR A 378 -1.88 -4.23 -0.08
CA THR A 378 -2.38 -4.44 -1.44
C THR A 378 -1.55 -5.48 -2.21
N GLN A 379 -0.22 -5.43 -2.08
CA GLN A 379 0.70 -6.40 -2.68
C GLN A 379 0.50 -7.82 -2.12
N CYS A 380 -0.10 -7.97 -0.93
CA CYS A 380 -0.38 -9.27 -0.33
C CYS A 380 -1.68 -9.90 -0.85
N TYR A 381 -2.64 -9.14 -1.40
CA TYR A 381 -3.94 -9.69 -1.83
C TYR A 381 -3.84 -10.83 -2.85
N PRO A 382 -2.96 -10.79 -3.86
CA PRO A 382 -2.81 -11.91 -4.80
C PRO A 382 -2.27 -13.18 -4.14
N LYS A 383 -1.55 -13.07 -3.01
CA LYS A 383 -0.97 -14.20 -2.27
C LYS A 383 -2.01 -14.92 -1.39
N ILE A 384 -3.17 -14.31 -1.16
CA ILE A 384 -4.23 -14.90 -0.33
C ILE A 384 -5.01 -15.89 -1.18
N THR A 385 -4.86 -17.18 -0.89
CA THR A 385 -5.64 -18.26 -1.53
C THR A 385 -6.98 -18.51 -0.82
N ASP A 386 -7.05 -18.20 0.49
CA ASP A 386 -8.28 -18.37 1.27
C ASP A 386 -9.27 -17.22 1.06
N GLU A 387 -10.41 -17.55 0.47
CA GLU A 387 -11.50 -16.62 0.21
C GLU A 387 -12.22 -16.18 1.49
N GLN A 388 -12.21 -16.99 2.55
CA GLN A 388 -12.79 -16.59 3.84
C GLN A 388 -11.95 -15.49 4.49
N ALA A 389 -10.62 -15.61 4.47
CA ALA A 389 -9.71 -14.56 4.91
C ALA A 389 -9.91 -13.25 4.12
N LYS A 390 -10.04 -13.30 2.79
CA LYS A 390 -10.32 -12.09 1.98
C LYS A 390 -11.63 -11.40 2.41
N LEU A 391 -12.67 -12.18 2.68
CA LEU A 391 -13.95 -11.68 3.12
C LEU A 391 -13.86 -11.04 4.52
N ALA A 392 -13.13 -11.68 5.44
CA ALA A 392 -12.90 -11.15 6.78
C ALA A 392 -12.11 -9.83 6.73
N ILE A 393 -11.10 -9.72 5.85
CA ILE A 393 -10.37 -8.45 5.62
C ILE A 393 -11.33 -7.38 5.11
N PHE A 394 -12.16 -7.71 4.12
CA PHE A 394 -13.16 -6.77 3.59
C PHE A 394 -14.13 -6.30 4.68
N GLU A 395 -14.68 -7.21 5.48
CA GLU A 395 -15.56 -6.87 6.59
C GLU A 395 -14.85 -5.94 7.59
N ARG A 396 -13.60 -6.25 7.96
CA ARG A 396 -12.83 -5.44 8.92
C ARG A 396 -12.44 -4.05 8.40
N LEU A 397 -12.29 -3.86 7.10
CA LEU A 397 -11.97 -2.57 6.48
C LEU A 397 -13.19 -1.68 6.20
N VAL A 398 -14.39 -2.28 6.13
CA VAL A 398 -15.63 -1.56 5.83
C VAL A 398 -16.49 -1.32 7.07
N THR A 399 -16.37 -2.17 8.11
CA THR A 399 -17.18 -2.08 9.33
C THR A 399 -16.44 -1.37 10.47
N PRO A 400 -17.17 -0.71 11.40
CA PRO A 400 -16.56 -0.08 12.57
C PRO A 400 -15.65 -1.06 13.34
N PRO A 401 -14.46 -0.64 13.78
CA PRO A 401 -13.99 0.75 13.96
C PRO A 401 -13.39 1.41 12.71
N SER A 402 -13.23 0.67 11.60
CA SER A 402 -12.80 1.25 10.34
C SER A 402 -13.98 1.83 9.56
N SER A 403 -13.71 2.40 8.39
CA SER A 403 -14.72 3.03 7.56
C SER A 403 -14.41 2.79 6.10
N ILE A 404 -15.44 2.62 5.28
CA ILE A 404 -15.31 2.62 3.82
C ILE A 404 -14.64 3.90 3.26
N LEU A 405 -14.65 4.99 4.04
CA LEU A 405 -13.97 6.23 3.69
C LEU A 405 -12.45 6.16 3.84
N ILE A 406 -11.89 5.03 4.33
CA ILE A 406 -10.44 4.84 4.43
C ILE A 406 -9.74 5.06 3.08
N GLU A 407 -10.34 4.64 1.97
CA GLU A 407 -9.79 4.88 0.62
C GLU A 407 -9.72 6.37 0.28
N LYS A 408 -10.69 7.16 0.76
CA LYS A 408 -10.76 8.60 0.53
C LYS A 408 -9.74 9.36 1.37
N TYR A 409 -9.54 8.93 2.61
CA TYR A 409 -8.60 9.59 3.52
C TYR A 409 -7.14 9.21 3.25
N ALA A 410 -6.90 7.95 2.89
CA ALA A 410 -5.57 7.45 2.58
C ALA A 410 -5.15 7.67 1.12
N SER A 411 -6.06 8.16 0.27
CA SER A 411 -5.90 8.28 -1.19
C SER A 411 -5.37 6.98 -1.83
N ASN A 412 -5.86 5.83 -1.37
CA ASN A 412 -5.41 4.52 -1.82
C ASN A 412 -6.59 3.59 -2.08
N LYS A 413 -6.58 2.87 -3.22
CA LYS A 413 -7.67 2.01 -3.73
C LYS A 413 -7.66 0.62 -3.06
N ILE A 414 -7.52 0.56 -1.74
CA ILE A 414 -7.29 -0.67 -0.93
C ILE A 414 -8.46 -1.66 -1.03
N ILE A 415 -9.69 -1.18 -0.94
CA ILE A 415 -10.91 -1.99 -0.98
C ILE A 415 -11.17 -2.43 -2.42
N GLN A 416 -10.99 -1.53 -3.39
CA GLN A 416 -11.17 -1.83 -4.81
C GLN A 416 -10.19 -2.91 -5.29
N ASN A 417 -8.93 -2.82 -4.89
CA ASN A 417 -7.91 -3.81 -5.20
C ASN A 417 -8.21 -5.16 -4.54
N LEU A 418 -8.71 -5.19 -3.31
CA LEU A 418 -9.14 -6.42 -2.65
C LEU A 418 -10.29 -7.09 -3.43
N LEU A 419 -11.34 -6.33 -3.75
CA LEU A 419 -12.52 -6.82 -4.47
C LEU A 419 -12.17 -7.38 -5.86
N ALA A 420 -11.15 -6.84 -6.53
CA ALA A 420 -10.68 -7.35 -7.82
C ALA A 420 -10.06 -8.76 -7.73
N THR A 421 -9.53 -9.14 -6.56
CA THR A 421 -8.90 -10.46 -6.32
C THR A 421 -9.87 -11.53 -5.81
N MET A 422 -11.12 -11.17 -5.51
CA MET A 422 -12.13 -12.07 -4.93
C MET A 422 -12.91 -12.84 -6.01
N ASN A 423 -13.40 -14.02 -5.64
CA ASN A 423 -14.26 -14.82 -6.52
C ASN A 423 -15.71 -14.30 -6.54
N ALA A 424 -16.54 -14.83 -7.44
CA ALA A 424 -17.94 -14.41 -7.58
C ALA A 424 -18.79 -14.61 -6.32
N GLU A 425 -18.57 -15.68 -5.54
CA GLU A 425 -19.35 -15.96 -4.31
C GLU A 425 -18.97 -15.01 -3.17
N SER A 426 -17.69 -14.76 -2.97
CA SER A 426 -17.16 -13.83 -1.98
C SER A 426 -17.59 -12.40 -2.29
N ILE A 427 -17.65 -12.01 -3.57
CA ILE A 427 -18.20 -10.70 -3.96
C ILE A 427 -19.70 -10.60 -3.63
N LYS A 428 -20.49 -11.66 -3.81
CA LYS A 428 -21.92 -11.66 -3.43
C LYS A 428 -22.11 -11.44 -1.92
N LYS A 429 -21.25 -12.04 -1.10
CA LYS A 429 -21.24 -11.85 0.36
C LYS A 429 -20.78 -10.44 0.74
N ALA A 430 -19.72 -9.92 0.11
CA ALA A 430 -19.26 -8.53 0.29
C ALA A 430 -20.36 -7.52 -0.07
N ALA A 431 -21.11 -7.75 -1.15
CA ALA A 431 -22.27 -6.92 -1.50
C ALA A 431 -23.37 -6.97 -0.43
N THR A 432 -23.61 -8.12 0.20
CA THR A 432 -24.57 -8.23 1.31
C THR A 432 -24.13 -7.40 2.52
N VAL A 433 -22.82 -7.31 2.79
CA VAL A 433 -22.26 -6.44 3.84
C VAL A 433 -22.48 -4.97 3.49
N LEU A 434 -22.23 -4.58 2.23
CA LEU A 434 -22.49 -3.21 1.76
C LEU A 434 -23.98 -2.86 1.78
N GLU A 435 -24.89 -3.78 1.41
CA GLU A 435 -26.34 -3.58 1.54
C GLU A 435 -26.71 -3.26 2.99
N LYS A 436 -26.18 -4.02 3.96
CA LYS A 436 -26.41 -3.73 5.39
C LYS A 436 -25.88 -2.36 5.80
N LEU A 437 -24.72 -1.94 5.28
CA LEU A 437 -24.14 -0.63 5.59
C LEU A 437 -24.98 0.52 5.00
N VAL A 438 -25.52 0.37 3.79
CA VAL A 438 -26.45 1.35 3.19
C VAL A 438 -27.72 1.49 4.04
N LEU A 439 -28.22 0.39 4.60
CA LEU A 439 -29.43 0.34 5.41
C LEU A 439 -29.23 0.77 6.87
N ALA A 440 -28.00 0.76 7.38
CA ALA A 440 -27.66 1.11 8.76
C ALA A 440 -28.08 2.55 9.10
N SER A 441 -29.31 2.69 9.59
CA SER A 441 -29.93 3.96 10.00
C SER A 441 -30.03 4.07 11.53
N ASP A 442 -29.84 2.96 12.24
CA ASP A 442 -30.00 2.83 13.69
C ASP A 442 -28.67 2.96 14.47
N HIS A 443 -27.54 3.07 13.76
CA HIS A 443 -26.22 3.23 14.36
C HIS A 443 -25.71 4.67 14.17
N PRO A 444 -25.66 5.50 15.23
CA PRO A 444 -25.17 6.89 15.14
C PRO A 444 -23.69 7.00 14.75
N GLU A 445 -22.97 5.87 14.73
CA GLU A 445 -21.56 5.78 14.34
C GLU A 445 -21.37 5.76 12.81
N VAL A 446 -22.39 5.38 12.03
CA VAL A 446 -22.30 5.30 10.57
C VAL A 446 -22.72 6.62 9.93
N LEU A 447 -21.79 7.28 9.23
CA LEU A 447 -22.03 8.58 8.61
C LEU A 447 -22.86 8.43 7.32
N ASN A 448 -23.69 9.42 7.00
CA ASN A 448 -24.40 9.47 5.70
C ASN A 448 -23.42 9.43 4.51
N SER A 449 -22.21 9.96 4.67
CA SER A 449 -21.12 9.84 3.68
C SER A 449 -20.66 8.40 3.46
N GLU A 450 -20.59 7.58 4.50
CA GLU A 450 -20.23 6.15 4.39
C GLU A 450 -21.32 5.38 3.63
N ARG A 451 -22.58 5.70 3.87
CA ARG A 451 -23.73 5.12 3.17
C ARG A 451 -23.72 5.47 1.67
N ILE A 452 -23.34 6.70 1.33
CA ILE A 452 -23.12 7.14 -0.06
C ILE A 452 -22.00 6.34 -0.72
N HIS A 453 -20.84 6.26 -0.07
CA HIS A 453 -19.68 5.53 -0.60
C HIS A 453 -19.96 4.02 -0.73
N ALA A 454 -20.73 3.42 0.18
CA ALA A 454 -21.14 2.03 0.06
C ALA A 454 -22.06 1.76 -1.13
N ALA A 455 -22.98 2.67 -1.45
CA ALA A 455 -23.80 2.56 -2.65
C ALA A 455 -22.99 2.74 -3.94
N GLN A 456 -22.02 3.65 -3.95
CA GLN A 456 -21.07 3.79 -5.07
C GLN A 456 -20.19 2.54 -5.22
N ALA A 457 -19.74 1.93 -4.12
CA ALA A 457 -19.01 0.67 -4.14
C ALA A 457 -19.88 -0.48 -4.69
N LEU A 458 -21.15 -0.58 -4.26
CA LEU A 458 -22.12 -1.54 -4.82
C LEU A 458 -22.32 -1.36 -6.33
N GLN A 459 -22.43 -0.11 -6.80
CA GLN A 459 -22.50 0.19 -8.23
C GLN A 459 -21.25 -0.27 -8.96
N LYS A 460 -20.05 0.03 -8.45
CA LYS A 460 -18.77 -0.41 -9.05
C LYS A 460 -18.65 -1.95 -9.09
N LEU A 461 -19.13 -2.65 -8.05
CA LEU A 461 -19.16 -4.12 -8.01
C LEU A 461 -19.95 -4.74 -9.17
N LEU A 462 -21.02 -4.08 -9.62
CA LEU A 462 -21.81 -4.56 -10.76
C LEU A 462 -21.01 -4.51 -12.08
N SER A 463 -20.04 -3.60 -12.20
CA SER A 463 -19.15 -3.48 -13.36
C SER A 463 -18.03 -4.52 -13.38
N ASN A 464 -17.87 -5.34 -12.33
CA ASN A 464 -16.81 -6.35 -12.27
C ASN A 464 -17.01 -7.46 -13.31
N ARG A 465 -15.94 -7.78 -14.04
CA ARG A 465 -15.90 -8.80 -15.10
C ARG A 465 -16.34 -10.18 -14.59
N ASN A 466 -15.96 -10.53 -13.36
CA ASN A 466 -16.24 -11.81 -12.72
C ASN A 466 -17.74 -12.09 -12.48
N LEU A 467 -18.60 -11.08 -12.58
CA LEU A 467 -20.04 -11.19 -12.31
C LEU A 467 -20.90 -11.02 -13.57
N THR A 468 -20.29 -10.94 -14.77
CA THR A 468 -20.99 -10.63 -16.03
C THR A 468 -22.02 -11.68 -16.43
N THR A 469 -21.87 -12.91 -15.93
CA THR A 469 -22.75 -14.05 -16.19
C THR A 469 -23.93 -14.14 -15.22
N GLU A 470 -23.89 -13.43 -14.08
CA GLU A 470 -24.84 -13.56 -12.97
C GLU A 470 -26.00 -12.54 -13.07
N ILE A 471 -26.81 -12.67 -14.12
CA ILE A 471 -27.85 -11.70 -14.49
C ILE A 471 -28.94 -11.56 -13.41
N GLU A 472 -29.36 -12.66 -12.79
CA GLU A 472 -30.42 -12.63 -11.75
C GLU A 472 -29.98 -11.88 -10.49
N TRP A 473 -28.76 -12.11 -10.03
CA TRP A 473 -28.20 -11.43 -8.86
C TRP A 473 -28.00 -9.93 -9.12
N ARG A 474 -27.47 -9.57 -10.29
CA ARG A 474 -27.37 -8.16 -10.72
C ARG A 474 -28.72 -7.47 -10.74
N THR A 475 -29.74 -8.15 -11.27
CA THR A 475 -31.12 -7.65 -11.27
C THR A 475 -31.63 -7.40 -9.85
N GLY A 476 -31.25 -8.25 -8.88
CA GLY A 476 -31.57 -8.07 -7.46
C GLY A 476 -31.00 -6.77 -6.88
N ILE A 477 -29.73 -6.47 -7.13
CA ILE A 477 -29.09 -5.23 -6.63
C ILE A 477 -29.64 -4.00 -7.34
N VAL A 478 -29.89 -4.07 -8.65
CA VAL A 478 -30.48 -2.96 -9.40
C VAL A 478 -31.89 -2.66 -8.89
N ARG A 479 -32.68 -3.69 -8.57
CA ARG A 479 -33.99 -3.53 -7.89
C ARG A 479 -33.84 -2.93 -6.49
N PHE A 480 -32.80 -3.31 -5.74
CA PHE A 480 -32.50 -2.72 -4.44
C PHE A 480 -32.22 -1.21 -4.56
N LEU A 481 -31.31 -0.79 -5.44
CA LEU A 481 -31.00 0.62 -5.69
C LEU A 481 -32.22 1.41 -6.22
N LEU A 482 -33.01 0.80 -7.11
CA LEU A 482 -34.27 1.33 -7.62
C LEU A 482 -35.27 1.62 -6.48
N ASN A 483 -35.48 0.64 -5.61
CA ASN A 483 -36.41 0.75 -4.49
C ASN A 483 -36.00 1.85 -3.51
N LEU A 484 -34.71 2.05 -3.32
CA LEU A 484 -34.19 3.11 -2.44
C LEU A 484 -34.20 4.49 -3.10
N GLY A 485 -33.97 4.57 -4.41
CA GLY A 485 -33.88 5.82 -5.16
C GLY A 485 -35.22 6.39 -5.63
N LEU A 486 -36.18 5.54 -6.04
CA LEU A 486 -37.46 6.00 -6.62
C LEU A 486 -38.66 5.85 -5.66
N PHE A 487 -38.61 4.87 -4.76
CA PHE A 487 -39.73 4.55 -3.87
C PHE A 487 -39.44 4.87 -2.40
N TYR A 488 -40.49 4.98 -1.58
CA TYR A 488 -40.35 4.95 -0.13
C TYR A 488 -40.06 3.50 0.31
N SER A 489 -38.83 3.21 0.71
CA SER A 489 -38.41 1.87 1.14
C SER A 489 -37.45 1.97 2.32
N ALA A 490 -37.67 1.10 3.32
CA ALA A 490 -36.81 0.96 4.50
C ALA A 490 -35.64 -0.01 4.24
N ASP A 491 -35.94 -1.17 3.64
CA ASP A 491 -35.01 -2.32 3.52
C ASP A 491 -34.47 -2.54 2.09
N GLY A 492 -34.76 -1.62 1.17
CA GLY A 492 -34.54 -1.75 -0.28
C GLY A 492 -35.28 -2.92 -0.97
N LYS A 493 -36.11 -3.68 -0.25
CA LYS A 493 -36.87 -4.84 -0.77
C LYS A 493 -38.38 -4.64 -0.72
N LYS A 494 -38.90 -3.95 0.30
CA LYS A 494 -40.34 -3.70 0.48
C LYS A 494 -40.63 -2.21 0.31
N VAL A 495 -41.52 -1.89 -0.63
CA VAL A 495 -42.00 -0.53 -0.87
C VAL A 495 -43.16 -0.20 0.08
N ILE A 496 -43.14 1.01 0.64
CA ILE A 496 -44.07 1.51 1.66
C ILE A 496 -44.85 2.70 1.05
N LYS A 497 -46.07 2.94 1.56
CA LYS A 497 -46.86 4.14 1.20
C LYS A 497 -46.31 5.37 1.94
N ASN A 498 -46.38 6.54 1.31
CA ASN A 498 -46.11 7.81 1.99
C ASN A 498 -47.08 8.01 3.18
N THR A 499 -46.63 7.69 4.39
CA THR A 499 -47.30 8.00 5.66
C THR A 499 -46.59 9.18 6.32
N LYS A 500 -47.35 10.07 6.98
CA LYS A 500 -46.88 11.31 7.63
C LYS A 500 -45.73 11.16 8.66
N ASN A 501 -45.31 9.93 8.96
CA ASN A 501 -44.12 9.62 9.74
C ASN A 501 -43.00 9.18 8.79
N HIS A 502 -42.12 10.12 8.43
CA HIS A 502 -40.92 9.89 7.60
C HIS A 502 -39.86 8.99 8.27
N SER A 503 -40.15 8.41 9.45
CA SER A 503 -39.15 7.79 10.33
C SER A 503 -38.69 6.39 9.93
N THR A 504 -39.23 5.80 8.85
CA THR A 504 -38.90 4.42 8.44
C THR A 504 -38.27 4.30 7.06
N ALA A 505 -38.24 5.36 6.25
CA ALA A 505 -37.61 5.34 4.92
C ALA A 505 -36.19 5.93 4.97
N ILE A 506 -35.33 5.53 4.04
CA ILE A 506 -33.98 6.10 3.92
C ILE A 506 -34.02 7.63 3.80
N SER A 507 -33.08 8.29 4.48
CA SER A 507 -32.95 9.75 4.56
C SER A 507 -32.95 10.40 3.17
N ALA A 508 -33.57 11.59 3.08
CA ALA A 508 -33.71 12.32 1.82
C ALA A 508 -32.37 12.67 1.16
N GLU A 509 -31.30 12.80 1.96
CA GLU A 509 -29.94 13.10 1.48
C GLU A 509 -29.32 11.99 0.61
N LEU A 510 -29.72 10.73 0.83
CA LEU A 510 -29.15 9.57 0.13
C LEU A 510 -29.86 9.27 -1.19
N VAL A 511 -31.09 9.78 -1.35
CA VAL A 511 -31.97 9.49 -2.50
C VAL A 511 -31.36 9.90 -3.84
N PRO A 512 -30.77 11.09 -4.01
CA PRO A 512 -30.17 11.49 -5.28
C PRO A 512 -29.03 10.55 -5.69
N THR A 513 -28.22 10.12 -4.73
CA THR A 513 -27.13 9.16 -4.98
C THR A 513 -27.65 7.78 -5.34
N MET A 514 -28.68 7.26 -4.65
CA MET A 514 -29.29 5.96 -5.01
C MET A 514 -29.93 6.02 -6.41
N LYS A 515 -30.60 7.13 -6.73
CA LYS A 515 -31.19 7.37 -8.06
C LYS A 515 -30.10 7.44 -9.13
N SER A 516 -29.01 8.17 -8.90
CA SER A 516 -27.87 8.25 -9.82
C SER A 516 -27.20 6.87 -9.99
N ALA A 517 -26.96 6.14 -8.90
CA ALA A 517 -26.39 4.80 -8.94
C ALA A 517 -27.27 3.83 -9.73
N PHE A 518 -28.59 3.89 -9.55
CA PHE A 518 -29.54 3.11 -10.36
C PHE A 518 -29.42 3.42 -11.86
N PHE A 519 -29.48 4.70 -12.25
CA PHE A 519 -29.36 5.08 -13.67
C PHE A 519 -27.99 4.70 -14.25
N HIS A 520 -26.92 4.76 -13.46
CA HIS A 520 -25.62 4.30 -13.91
C HIS A 520 -25.56 2.77 -14.09
N CYS A 521 -26.27 2.00 -13.27
CA CYS A 521 -26.36 0.55 -13.48
C CYS A 521 -27.04 0.20 -14.82
N LEU A 522 -27.97 1.05 -15.28
CA LEU A 522 -28.61 0.91 -16.59
C LEU A 522 -27.66 1.21 -17.76
N GLU A 523 -26.49 1.81 -17.53
CA GLU A 523 -25.49 2.05 -18.57
C GLU A 523 -24.67 0.80 -18.94
N GLN A 524 -24.78 -0.27 -18.16
CA GLN A 524 -23.97 -1.47 -18.35
C GLN A 524 -24.44 -2.29 -19.57
N ARG A 525 -23.48 -2.65 -20.42
CA ARG A 525 -23.75 -3.41 -21.65
C ARG A 525 -24.01 -4.88 -21.34
N HIS A 526 -25.07 -5.42 -21.92
CA HIS A 526 -25.32 -6.85 -21.97
C HIS A 526 -24.76 -7.43 -23.28
N ALA A 527 -24.24 -8.67 -23.25
CA ALA A 527 -23.63 -9.28 -24.43
C ALA A 527 -24.64 -9.58 -25.56
N LYS A 528 -25.93 -9.71 -25.23
CA LYS A 528 -27.01 -9.96 -26.19
C LYS A 528 -28.17 -9.00 -25.96
N LEU A 529 -28.69 -8.46 -27.05
CA LEU A 529 -29.90 -7.61 -27.07
C LEU A 529 -31.13 -8.30 -26.44
N ALA A 530 -31.20 -9.64 -26.50
CA ALA A 530 -32.29 -10.40 -25.88
C ALA A 530 -32.19 -10.41 -24.34
N ASP A 531 -30.97 -10.46 -23.80
CA ASP A 531 -30.71 -10.51 -22.36
C ASP A 531 -30.94 -9.12 -21.75
N GLU A 532 -30.54 -8.06 -22.45
CA GLU A 532 -30.85 -6.67 -22.08
C GLU A 532 -32.36 -6.42 -22.03
N LYS A 533 -33.09 -6.88 -23.06
CA LYS A 533 -34.55 -6.77 -23.09
C LYS A 533 -35.18 -7.49 -21.90
N ALA A 534 -34.74 -8.70 -21.57
CA ALA A 534 -35.27 -9.46 -20.45
C ALA A 534 -34.95 -8.79 -19.10
N PHE A 535 -33.75 -8.24 -18.95
CA PHE A 535 -33.32 -7.46 -17.78
C PHE A 535 -34.17 -6.19 -17.59
N LEU A 536 -34.32 -5.37 -18.63
CA LEU A 536 -35.12 -4.14 -18.57
C LEU A 536 -36.60 -4.46 -18.32
N LEU A 537 -37.13 -5.50 -18.96
CA LEU A 537 -38.52 -5.94 -18.74
C LEU A 537 -38.74 -6.34 -17.29
N SER A 538 -37.80 -7.08 -16.69
CA SER A 538 -37.84 -7.48 -15.28
C SER A 538 -37.84 -6.29 -14.30
N ILE A 539 -37.21 -5.18 -14.68
CA ILE A 539 -37.22 -3.93 -13.90
C ILE A 539 -38.54 -3.20 -14.10
N VAL A 540 -38.99 -3.05 -15.35
CA VAL A 540 -40.25 -2.37 -15.70
C VAL A 540 -41.46 -3.10 -15.10
N ASP A 541 -41.48 -4.43 -15.09
CA ASP A 541 -42.50 -5.25 -14.46
C ASP A 541 -42.56 -5.01 -12.95
N HIS A 542 -41.40 -4.94 -12.30
CA HIS A 542 -41.32 -4.64 -10.86
C HIS A 542 -41.87 -3.24 -10.55
N VAL A 543 -41.50 -2.22 -11.35
CA VAL A 543 -42.03 -0.86 -11.20
C VAL A 543 -43.55 -0.84 -11.44
N HIS A 544 -44.03 -1.53 -12.47
CA HIS A 544 -45.45 -1.57 -12.82
C HIS A 544 -46.28 -2.28 -11.72
N ASP A 545 -45.81 -3.41 -11.19
CA ASP A 545 -46.47 -4.13 -10.09
C ASP A 545 -46.57 -3.29 -8.81
N VAL A 546 -45.51 -2.56 -8.46
CA VAL A 546 -45.49 -1.62 -7.33
C VAL A 546 -46.48 -0.48 -7.56
N LEU A 547 -46.54 0.08 -8.78
CA LEU A 547 -47.48 1.15 -9.13
C LEU A 547 -48.94 0.68 -9.10
N GLN A 548 -49.24 -0.54 -9.53
CA GLN A 548 -50.59 -1.13 -9.46
C GLN A 548 -51.02 -1.44 -8.02
N THR A 549 -50.11 -1.98 -7.21
CA THR A 549 -50.42 -2.45 -5.85
C THR A 549 -50.49 -1.30 -4.84
N ILE A 550 -49.60 -0.31 -4.95
CA ILE A 550 -49.40 0.73 -3.92
C ILE A 550 -49.87 2.12 -4.43
N GLY A 551 -49.84 2.35 -5.74
CA GLY A 551 -50.21 3.60 -6.38
C GLY A 551 -49.12 4.67 -6.36
N ASN A 552 -49.41 5.83 -6.95
CA ASN A 552 -48.50 6.98 -7.09
C ASN A 552 -47.92 7.50 -5.74
N LYS A 553 -48.57 7.15 -4.61
CA LYS A 553 -48.09 7.44 -3.24
C LYS A 553 -46.86 6.62 -2.80
N ALA A 554 -46.46 5.62 -3.59
CA ALA A 554 -45.23 4.86 -3.39
C ALA A 554 -43.98 5.62 -3.83
N LEU A 555 -44.12 6.54 -4.81
CA LEU A 555 -43.02 7.28 -5.41
C LEU A 555 -42.61 8.45 -4.52
N ARG A 556 -41.29 8.70 -4.43
CA ARG A 556 -40.75 9.89 -3.78
C ARG A 556 -41.03 11.16 -4.57
N ALA A 557 -41.00 11.06 -5.91
CA ALA A 557 -41.44 12.10 -6.84
C ALA A 557 -42.68 11.58 -7.60
N GLN A 558 -43.84 12.18 -7.32
CA GLN A 558 -45.09 11.76 -7.95
C GLN A 558 -45.12 12.13 -9.43
N LEU A 559 -45.63 11.22 -10.25
CA LEU A 559 -45.87 11.47 -11.68
C LEU A 559 -47.24 12.13 -11.87
N SER A 560 -47.38 12.98 -12.88
CA SER A 560 -48.68 13.52 -13.30
C SER A 560 -49.55 12.41 -13.91
N GLU A 561 -50.85 12.64 -14.02
CA GLU A 561 -51.77 11.69 -14.69
C GLU A 561 -51.37 11.48 -16.17
N GLU A 562 -50.90 12.53 -16.84
CA GLU A 562 -50.41 12.47 -18.22
C GLU A 562 -49.16 11.59 -18.34
N HIS A 563 -48.21 11.69 -17.40
CA HIS A 563 -47.00 10.87 -17.39
C HIS A 563 -47.31 9.40 -17.09
N LEU A 564 -48.27 9.14 -16.19
CA LEU A 564 -48.75 7.77 -15.93
C LEU A 564 -49.44 7.15 -17.14
N GLU A 565 -50.15 7.94 -17.95
CA GLU A 565 -50.72 7.46 -19.21
C GLU A 565 -49.63 7.02 -20.20
N HIS A 566 -48.55 7.81 -20.34
CA HIS A 566 -47.41 7.44 -21.18
C HIS A 566 -46.70 6.18 -20.66
N TRP A 567 -46.55 6.02 -19.34
CA TRP A 567 -46.02 4.79 -18.72
C TRP A 567 -46.89 3.56 -19.04
N ASN A 568 -48.21 3.67 -18.88
CA ASN A 568 -49.14 2.57 -19.15
C ASN A 568 -49.17 2.21 -20.64
N ARG A 569 -49.11 3.20 -21.53
CA ARG A 569 -49.01 2.97 -22.98
C ARG A 569 -47.71 2.24 -23.34
N MET A 570 -46.57 2.69 -22.82
CA MET A 570 -45.29 2.02 -22.98
C MET A 570 -45.33 0.56 -22.50
N TYR A 571 -45.90 0.31 -21.31
CA TYR A 571 -46.02 -1.03 -20.74
C TYR A 571 -46.84 -1.99 -21.64
N VAL A 572 -47.98 -1.51 -22.17
CA VAL A 572 -48.83 -2.28 -23.09
C VAL A 572 -48.10 -2.62 -24.39
N VAL A 573 -47.32 -1.67 -24.94
CA VAL A 573 -46.57 -1.88 -26.18
C VAL A 573 -45.46 -2.90 -26.00
N VAL A 574 -44.72 -2.84 -24.88
CA VAL A 574 -43.58 -3.73 -24.60
C VAL A 574 -44.04 -5.19 -24.36
N HIS A 575 -45.22 -5.39 -23.75
CA HIS A 575 -45.84 -6.70 -23.50
C HIS A 575 -46.66 -7.26 -24.67
N ALA A 576 -46.85 -6.49 -25.74
CA ALA A 576 -47.55 -6.98 -26.93
C ALA A 576 -46.74 -8.12 -27.59
N LYS A 577 -47.38 -9.29 -27.79
CA LYS A 577 -46.76 -10.45 -28.44
C LYS A 577 -46.73 -10.27 -29.96
N ASP A 578 -45.67 -9.65 -30.49
CA ASP A 578 -45.45 -9.57 -31.94
C ASP A 578 -44.74 -10.81 -32.51
N LYS A 579 -45.33 -11.42 -33.55
CA LYS A 579 -44.84 -12.68 -34.19
C LYS A 579 -43.85 -12.48 -35.36
N LYS A 580 -43.44 -11.25 -35.70
CA LYS A 580 -42.52 -10.97 -36.84
C LYS A 580 -41.41 -9.97 -36.47
N ASP A 581 -40.26 -10.10 -37.16
CA ASP A 581 -38.98 -9.39 -36.96
C ASP A 581 -38.56 -9.15 -35.50
N LYS A 582 -38.05 -10.22 -34.86
CA LYS A 582 -37.61 -10.20 -33.47
C LYS A 582 -36.53 -9.15 -33.18
N LYS A 583 -35.62 -8.85 -34.13
CA LYS A 583 -34.48 -7.94 -33.86
C LYS A 583 -34.89 -6.47 -33.80
N LEU A 584 -35.58 -5.96 -34.82
CA LEU A 584 -36.01 -4.55 -34.87
C LEU A 584 -37.03 -4.23 -33.78
N ASN A 585 -37.98 -5.13 -33.51
CA ASN A 585 -38.92 -4.96 -32.40
C ASN A 585 -38.23 -4.99 -31.04
N ASN A 586 -37.16 -5.79 -30.86
CA ASN A 586 -36.40 -5.77 -29.62
C ASN A 586 -35.70 -4.42 -29.40
N VAL A 587 -35.14 -3.82 -30.45
CA VAL A 587 -34.52 -2.50 -30.38
C VAL A 587 -35.52 -1.43 -29.93
N PHE A 588 -36.70 -1.38 -30.55
CA PHE A 588 -37.73 -0.41 -30.16
C PHE A 588 -38.26 -0.65 -28.74
N HIS A 589 -38.46 -1.91 -28.34
CA HIS A 589 -38.91 -2.22 -26.97
C HIS A 589 -37.86 -1.79 -25.94
N ILE A 590 -36.56 -1.99 -26.22
CA ILE A 590 -35.47 -1.55 -25.34
C ILE A 590 -35.48 -0.03 -25.18
N LEU A 591 -35.56 0.70 -26.29
CA LEU A 591 -35.59 2.17 -26.25
C LEU A 591 -36.83 2.71 -25.52
N LEU A 592 -38.01 2.11 -25.76
CA LEU A 592 -39.24 2.44 -25.02
C LEU A 592 -39.11 2.16 -23.52
N MET A 593 -38.49 1.04 -23.12
CA MET A 593 -38.24 0.74 -21.70
C MET A 593 -37.25 1.72 -21.07
N TYR A 594 -36.17 2.10 -21.77
CA TYR A 594 -35.25 3.14 -21.29
C TYR A 594 -35.94 4.49 -21.13
N MET A 595 -36.74 4.93 -22.11
CA MET A 595 -37.49 6.18 -22.00
C MET A 595 -38.55 6.11 -20.89
N GLY A 596 -39.20 4.96 -20.73
CA GLY A 596 -40.11 4.69 -19.62
C GLY A 596 -39.45 4.86 -18.26
N LEU A 597 -38.24 4.31 -18.07
CA LEU A 597 -37.46 4.50 -16.84
C LEU A 597 -36.94 5.94 -16.71
N HIS A 598 -36.66 6.62 -17.83
CA HIS A 598 -36.23 8.01 -17.84
C HIS A 598 -37.33 9.01 -17.45
N LEU A 599 -38.60 8.61 -17.51
CA LEU A 599 -39.75 9.38 -17.01
C LEU A 599 -39.60 9.76 -15.53
N PHE A 600 -38.88 8.96 -14.74
CA PHE A 600 -38.60 9.25 -13.33
C PHE A 600 -37.42 10.22 -13.12
N SER A 601 -36.70 10.59 -14.20
CA SER A 601 -35.62 11.57 -14.20
C SER A 601 -36.05 12.86 -14.86
N ASP A 602 -36.47 12.79 -16.13
CA ASP A 602 -36.93 13.90 -16.95
C ASP A 602 -38.26 13.52 -17.62
N PRO A 603 -39.41 13.87 -17.00
CA PRO A 603 -40.71 13.42 -17.47
C PRO A 603 -41.12 14.01 -18.82
N ASP A 604 -40.76 15.26 -19.11
CA ASP A 604 -41.23 15.99 -20.28
C ASP A 604 -40.55 15.45 -21.55
N LEU A 605 -39.23 15.26 -21.47
CA LEU A 605 -38.47 14.66 -22.55
C LEU A 605 -38.87 13.19 -22.80
N ALA A 606 -39.01 12.41 -21.73
CA ALA A 606 -39.36 11.00 -21.87
C ALA A 606 -40.73 10.84 -22.53
N SER A 607 -41.70 11.69 -22.18
CA SER A 607 -43.06 11.64 -22.74
C SER A 607 -43.08 11.97 -24.23
N SER A 608 -42.36 13.01 -24.68
CA SER A 608 -42.26 13.33 -26.12
C SER A 608 -41.57 12.21 -26.90
N SER A 609 -40.48 11.67 -26.37
CA SER A 609 -39.72 10.58 -26.97
C SER A 609 -40.55 9.28 -27.08
N ILE A 610 -41.34 8.93 -26.06
CA ILE A 610 -42.24 7.77 -26.10
C ILE A 610 -43.30 7.95 -27.19
N ALA A 611 -43.91 9.13 -27.28
CA ALA A 611 -44.95 9.40 -28.29
C ALA A 611 -44.41 9.32 -29.73
N GLU A 612 -43.20 9.85 -29.96
CA GLU A 612 -42.51 9.76 -31.26
C GLU A 612 -42.17 8.31 -31.62
N LEU A 613 -41.62 7.54 -30.68
CA LEU A 613 -41.27 6.13 -30.90
C LEU A 613 -42.49 5.25 -31.19
N GLU A 614 -43.61 5.47 -30.51
CA GLU A 614 -44.87 4.77 -30.79
C GLU A 614 -45.40 5.10 -32.19
N SER A 615 -45.30 6.36 -32.62
CA SER A 615 -45.69 6.80 -33.97
C SER A 615 -44.83 6.12 -35.03
N VAL A 616 -43.50 6.06 -34.82
CA VAL A 616 -42.56 5.35 -35.70
C VAL A 616 -42.90 3.86 -35.77
N MET A 617 -43.13 3.19 -34.65
CA MET A 617 -43.48 1.76 -34.64
C MET A 617 -44.78 1.48 -35.41
N LYS A 618 -45.79 2.36 -35.30
CA LYS A 618 -47.02 2.26 -36.09
C LYS A 618 -46.75 2.41 -37.60
N ARG A 619 -45.89 3.34 -38.01
CA ARG A 619 -45.48 3.55 -39.40
C ARG A 619 -44.67 2.39 -39.98
N VAL A 620 -43.81 1.77 -39.16
CA VAL A 620 -43.05 0.55 -39.54
C VAL A 620 -44.00 -0.63 -39.77
N LYS A 621 -45.02 -0.79 -38.92
CA LYS A 621 -46.04 -1.83 -39.07
C LYS A 621 -46.96 -1.58 -40.27
N SER A 622 -47.28 -0.32 -40.61
CA SER A 622 -48.15 0.02 -41.75
C SER A 622 -47.45 -0.08 -43.12
N LYS A 623 -46.18 0.31 -43.25
CA LYS A 623 -45.39 0.16 -44.51
C LYS A 623 -45.28 -1.30 -45.00
N LYS A 624 -45.37 -2.30 -44.11
CA LYS A 624 -45.38 -3.74 -44.48
C LYS A 624 -46.76 -4.30 -44.84
N ALA A 625 -47.85 -3.56 -44.58
CA ALA A 625 -49.21 -3.95 -44.96
C ALA A 625 -49.64 -3.41 -46.34
N SER A 626 -49.05 -2.29 -46.79
CA SER A 626 -49.37 -1.62 -48.06
C SER A 626 -48.57 -2.10 -49.28
N SER A 627 -47.66 -3.07 -49.14
CA SER A 627 -46.86 -3.60 -50.27
C SER A 627 -47.64 -4.43 -51.30
N LYS A 628 -48.98 -4.42 -51.26
CA LYS A 628 -49.84 -5.10 -52.26
C LYS A 628 -50.79 -4.21 -53.05
N MET A 629 -50.81 -2.90 -52.84
CA MET A 629 -51.58 -1.99 -53.70
C MET A 629 -51.08 -0.56 -53.54
N GLU A 630 -50.33 -0.07 -54.52
CA GLU A 630 -50.66 1.14 -55.31
C GLU A 630 -49.43 1.56 -56.13
N ILE A 631 -49.43 1.11 -57.39
CA ILE A 631 -48.84 1.85 -58.51
C ILE A 631 -49.92 2.85 -58.91
N SER A 632 -49.80 4.14 -58.59
CA SER A 632 -50.14 5.28 -59.46
C SER A 632 -50.14 6.64 -58.73
N ASN A 633 -49.71 7.64 -59.49
CA ASN A 633 -49.85 9.09 -59.34
C ASN A 633 -48.83 9.88 -58.51
N GLN A 634 -47.88 10.42 -59.29
CA GLN A 634 -47.16 11.67 -59.05
C GLN A 634 -48.15 12.84 -58.86
N ASN A 635 -47.98 13.62 -57.78
CA ASN A 635 -47.83 15.09 -57.83
C ASN A 635 -47.68 15.68 -56.42
N GLY A 636 -46.55 16.36 -56.21
CA GLY A 636 -46.31 17.45 -55.25
C GLY A 636 -47.06 17.46 -53.93
N LYS A 637 -46.59 16.68 -52.95
CA LYS A 637 -46.60 17.04 -51.53
C LYS A 637 -45.29 16.54 -50.93
N THR A 638 -44.68 17.37 -50.07
CA THR A 638 -43.51 17.06 -49.22
C THR A 638 -43.49 15.59 -48.84
N ALA A 639 -42.47 14.85 -49.29
CA ALA A 639 -42.31 13.44 -48.94
C ALA A 639 -42.34 13.33 -47.41
N GLU A 640 -43.32 12.60 -46.86
CA GLU A 640 -43.34 12.33 -45.43
C GLU A 640 -42.03 11.65 -45.05
N PRO A 641 -41.36 12.11 -43.97
CA PRO A 641 -40.05 11.58 -43.61
C PRO A 641 -40.15 10.08 -43.35
N GLU A 642 -39.18 9.34 -43.85
CA GLU A 642 -39.15 7.90 -43.61
C GLU A 642 -39.03 7.62 -42.12
N TRP A 643 -39.58 6.50 -41.65
CA TRP A 643 -39.60 6.16 -40.22
C TRP A 643 -38.19 6.19 -39.60
N ILE A 644 -37.16 5.85 -40.37
CA ILE A 644 -35.75 5.85 -39.95
C ILE A 644 -35.20 7.28 -39.79
N GLU A 645 -35.68 8.25 -40.57
CA GLU A 645 -35.30 9.67 -40.46
C GLU A 645 -35.81 10.27 -39.15
N VAL A 646 -37.04 9.92 -38.75
CA VAL A 646 -37.63 10.34 -37.46
C VAL A 646 -36.87 9.73 -36.28
N VAL A 647 -36.42 8.47 -36.38
CA VAL A 647 -35.60 7.83 -35.34
C VAL A 647 -34.22 8.46 -35.22
N ILE A 648 -33.60 8.82 -36.34
CA ILE A 648 -32.28 9.45 -36.36
C ILE A 648 -32.36 10.86 -35.80
N ASP A 649 -33.40 11.63 -36.13
CA ASP A 649 -33.63 12.95 -35.54
C ASP A 649 -33.83 12.86 -34.02
N LEU A 650 -34.64 11.89 -33.57
CA LEU A 650 -34.78 11.59 -32.15
C LEU A 650 -33.44 11.19 -31.50
N PHE A 651 -32.61 10.38 -32.16
CA PHE A 651 -31.28 10.05 -31.64
C PHE A 651 -30.37 11.26 -31.54
N LEU A 652 -30.39 12.15 -32.53
CA LEU A 652 -29.62 13.39 -32.51
C LEU A 652 -30.07 14.30 -31.36
N ASN A 653 -31.38 14.42 -31.14
CA ASN A 653 -31.94 15.13 -29.99
C ASN A 653 -31.48 14.51 -28.65
N LEU A 654 -31.64 13.20 -28.49
CA LEU A 654 -31.24 12.49 -27.26
C LEU A 654 -29.72 12.50 -27.02
N MET A 655 -28.89 12.51 -28.07
CA MET A 655 -27.42 12.62 -27.95
C MET A 655 -26.96 14.05 -27.62
N SER A 656 -27.69 15.06 -28.10
CA SER A 656 -27.44 16.48 -27.81
C SER A 656 -27.61 16.80 -26.32
N GLN A 657 -28.37 15.98 -25.60
CA GLN A 657 -28.55 16.15 -24.17
C GLN A 657 -27.31 15.78 -23.36
N ASN A 658 -27.20 16.38 -22.17
CA ASN A 658 -26.13 16.09 -21.23
C ASN A 658 -26.39 14.81 -20.41
N SER A 659 -26.60 13.69 -21.10
CA SER A 659 -26.87 12.38 -20.49
C SER A 659 -25.99 11.29 -21.07
N HIS A 660 -25.04 10.80 -20.28
CA HIS A 660 -24.15 9.70 -20.66
C HIS A 660 -24.92 8.39 -20.93
N LEU A 661 -25.99 8.13 -20.16
CA LEU A 661 -26.87 6.97 -20.36
C LEU A 661 -27.49 6.99 -21.76
N LEU A 662 -28.08 8.11 -22.18
CA LEU A 662 -28.72 8.22 -23.49
C LEU A 662 -27.71 8.00 -24.63
N ARG A 663 -26.52 8.63 -24.53
CA ARG A 663 -25.45 8.43 -25.52
C ARG A 663 -24.98 6.97 -25.59
N LYS A 664 -24.84 6.28 -24.45
CA LYS A 664 -24.44 4.87 -24.41
C LYS A 664 -25.52 3.94 -24.97
N VAL A 665 -26.78 4.17 -24.62
CA VAL A 665 -27.93 3.41 -25.13
C VAL A 665 -28.04 3.55 -26.65
N ILE A 666 -27.93 4.77 -27.17
CA ILE A 666 -27.94 5.03 -28.61
C ILE A 666 -26.73 4.39 -29.29
N GLY A 667 -25.54 4.51 -28.72
CA GLY A 667 -24.34 3.84 -29.25
C GLY A 667 -24.45 2.31 -29.28
N HIS A 668 -25.23 1.71 -28.36
CA HIS A 668 -25.50 0.27 -28.38
C HIS A 668 -26.56 -0.13 -29.43
N ILE A 669 -27.59 0.69 -29.57
CA ILE A 669 -28.74 0.42 -30.44
C ILE A 669 -28.45 0.75 -31.91
N PHE A 670 -27.72 1.84 -32.18
CA PHE A 670 -27.48 2.36 -33.51
C PHE A 670 -26.87 1.34 -34.49
N PRO A 671 -25.85 0.53 -34.12
CA PRO A 671 -25.31 -0.51 -35.00
C PRO A 671 -26.37 -1.48 -35.52
N HIS A 672 -27.41 -1.77 -34.74
CA HIS A 672 -28.50 -2.67 -35.13
C HIS A 672 -29.52 -2.05 -36.08
N LEU A 673 -29.50 -0.73 -36.24
CA LEU A 673 -30.37 0.04 -37.15
C LEU A 673 -29.68 0.43 -38.46
N THR A 674 -28.36 0.30 -38.54
CA THR A 674 -27.56 0.64 -39.75
C THR A 674 -28.02 -0.09 -41.02
N GLY A 675 -28.54 -1.32 -40.89
CA GLY A 675 -29.04 -2.09 -42.03
C GLY A 675 -30.30 -1.54 -42.71
N GLU A 676 -31.02 -0.63 -42.04
CA GLU A 676 -32.26 -0.01 -42.53
C GLU A 676 -32.04 1.49 -42.85
N MET A 677 -30.78 1.95 -42.87
CA MET A 677 -30.43 3.35 -43.04
C MET A 677 -30.60 3.79 -44.50
N THR A 678 -31.28 4.93 -44.70
CA THR A 678 -31.46 5.53 -46.03
C THR A 678 -30.49 6.68 -46.28
N LEU A 679 -30.30 7.05 -47.56
CA LEU A 679 -29.38 8.13 -47.95
C LEU A 679 -29.76 9.47 -47.28
N THR A 680 -31.05 9.76 -47.16
CA THR A 680 -31.56 10.97 -46.51
C THR A 680 -31.24 10.98 -45.01
N ALA A 681 -31.48 9.87 -44.33
CA ALA A 681 -31.14 9.64 -42.93
C ALA A 681 -29.62 9.81 -42.66
N PHE A 682 -28.79 9.29 -43.56
CA PHE A 682 -27.33 9.48 -43.48
C PHE A 682 -26.94 10.95 -43.68
N ASN A 683 -27.58 11.64 -44.62
CA ASN A 683 -27.37 13.07 -44.84
C ASN A 683 -27.83 13.92 -43.64
N GLN A 684 -28.85 13.52 -42.89
CA GLN A 684 -29.24 14.18 -41.63
C GLN A 684 -28.11 14.12 -40.59
N ILE A 685 -27.50 12.95 -40.41
CA ILE A 685 -26.34 12.80 -39.52
C ILE A 685 -25.18 13.70 -39.99
N LEU A 686 -24.85 13.67 -41.30
CA LEU A 686 -23.81 14.53 -41.88
C LEU A 686 -24.12 16.02 -41.71
N SER A 687 -25.39 16.42 -41.77
CA SER A 687 -25.79 17.82 -41.63
C SER A 687 -25.53 18.37 -40.21
N VAL A 688 -25.66 17.52 -39.19
CA VAL A 688 -25.33 17.87 -37.80
C VAL A 688 -23.82 17.79 -37.55
N ILE A 689 -23.12 16.88 -38.24
CA ILE A 689 -21.65 16.71 -38.16
C ILE A 689 -20.92 17.71 -39.10
N ASN A 690 -21.59 18.68 -39.71
CA ASN A 690 -21.04 19.54 -40.77
C ASN A 690 -19.63 20.09 -40.44
N LEU A 691 -18.61 19.54 -41.09
CA LEU A 691 -17.17 19.84 -40.92
C LEU A 691 -16.76 21.25 -41.42
N LYS A 692 -17.72 22.10 -41.77
CA LYS A 692 -17.48 23.48 -42.25
C LYS A 692 -17.93 24.54 -41.25
N ASP A 693 -18.66 24.15 -40.21
CA ASP A 693 -19.14 25.07 -39.18
C ASP A 693 -18.08 25.22 -38.09
N LYS A 694 -17.68 26.45 -37.76
CA LYS A 694 -16.65 26.74 -36.74
C LYS A 694 -17.05 26.33 -35.31
N THR A 695 -18.29 25.91 -35.13
CA THR A 695 -18.88 25.41 -33.88
C THR A 695 -18.85 23.87 -33.80
N ASN A 696 -18.38 23.18 -34.84
CA ASN A 696 -18.25 21.74 -34.84
C ASN A 696 -17.04 21.33 -33.97
N PRO A 697 -17.22 20.53 -32.91
CA PRO A 697 -16.15 20.12 -32.00
C PRO A 697 -15.06 19.29 -32.70
N LEU A 698 -15.31 18.75 -33.89
CA LEU A 698 -14.31 18.05 -34.71
C LEU A 698 -13.49 18.99 -35.63
N THR A 699 -13.88 20.27 -35.75
CA THR A 699 -13.14 21.29 -36.53
C THR A 699 -12.33 22.25 -35.65
N ALA A 700 -12.57 22.25 -34.35
CA ALA A 700 -11.79 22.99 -33.35
C ALA A 700 -10.51 22.22 -32.94
N GLY A 701 -9.79 21.65 -33.92
CA GLY A 701 -8.67 20.72 -33.66
C GLY A 701 -7.63 20.64 -34.77
N GLU A 702 -7.46 21.68 -35.60
CA GLU A 702 -6.23 21.86 -36.40
C GLU A 702 -5.37 22.98 -35.80
N GLY A 703 -5.05 22.84 -34.52
CA GLY A 703 -4.20 23.77 -33.79
C GLY A 703 -3.92 23.25 -32.39
N ASP A 704 -3.08 22.22 -32.33
CA ASP A 704 -2.19 21.87 -31.21
C ASP A 704 -2.78 22.04 -29.80
N ASP A 705 -3.43 20.99 -29.29
CA ASP A 705 -3.43 20.67 -27.86
C ASP A 705 -3.62 19.15 -27.71
N ASN A 706 -2.55 18.48 -27.26
CA ASN A 706 -2.60 17.12 -26.75
C ASN A 706 -3.41 17.13 -25.44
N ASP A 707 -4.72 16.95 -25.54
CA ASP A 707 -5.50 16.45 -24.41
C ASP A 707 -5.23 14.94 -24.29
N GLU A 708 -4.14 14.64 -23.60
CA GLU A 708 -3.93 13.36 -22.94
C GLU A 708 -5.17 13.08 -22.06
N GLU A 709 -5.66 11.84 -22.11
CA GLU A 709 -6.63 11.36 -21.14
C GLU A 709 -6.03 11.45 -19.73
N GLY A 710 -6.34 12.56 -19.05
CA GLY A 710 -6.06 12.79 -17.65
C GLY A 710 -6.89 11.86 -16.77
N ASP A 711 -6.33 10.68 -16.52
CA ASP A 711 -6.49 9.97 -15.26
C ASP A 711 -6.01 10.92 -14.15
N ASN A 712 -6.96 11.60 -13.48
CA ASN A 712 -6.65 12.36 -12.27
C ASN A 712 -6.41 11.39 -11.10
N ASP A 713 -5.20 10.85 -11.08
CA ASP A 713 -4.45 10.63 -9.84
C ASP A 713 -3.95 12.00 -9.34
N ASP A 714 -4.50 12.46 -8.21
CA ASP A 714 -4.03 13.63 -7.48
C ASP A 714 -2.59 13.39 -6.97
N LYS A 715 -1.60 13.97 -7.64
CA LYS A 715 -0.33 14.37 -7.04
C LYS A 715 -0.19 15.89 -7.15
N MET A 716 -0.28 16.56 -6.02
CA MET A 716 0.34 17.87 -5.84
C MET A 716 1.66 17.64 -5.13
N ASP A 717 2.74 17.71 -5.90
CA ASP A 717 4.00 18.28 -5.46
C ASP A 717 4.36 19.34 -6.49
N ASP A 718 4.70 20.52 -5.99
CA ASP A 718 5.82 21.32 -6.47
C ASP A 718 5.87 22.55 -5.56
N GLY A 719 6.86 22.54 -4.68
CA GLY A 719 7.64 23.76 -4.54
C GLY A 719 8.38 23.97 -5.85
N ASP A 720 8.39 25.19 -6.35
CA ASP A 720 9.62 25.65 -6.96
C ASP A 720 9.94 27.08 -6.52
N ASP A 721 11.23 27.19 -6.26
CA ASP A 721 12.00 28.37 -5.93
C ASP A 721 12.16 29.17 -7.24
N ASP A 722 12.00 30.49 -7.15
CA ASP A 722 12.77 31.38 -8.03
C ASP A 722 12.89 32.76 -7.36
N SER A 723 14.13 33.01 -6.90
CA SER A 723 14.92 34.24 -7.10
C SER A 723 14.30 35.31 -8.02
N ASP A 724 14.43 36.62 -7.83
CA ASP A 724 15.33 37.46 -7.02
C ASP A 724 14.78 38.91 -7.07
N GLU A 725 15.40 39.79 -6.28
CA GLU A 725 15.47 41.28 -6.38
C GLU A 725 14.59 42.14 -5.43
N ASP A 726 15.26 42.53 -4.33
CA ASP A 726 15.47 43.91 -3.86
C ASP A 726 14.28 44.89 -3.73
N SER A 727 14.00 45.32 -2.49
CA SER A 727 14.30 46.67 -1.98
C SER A 727 13.43 47.05 -0.76
N ASP A 728 14.10 47.58 0.26
CA ASP A 728 13.64 48.52 1.30
C ASP A 728 12.90 48.04 2.58
N GLU A 729 13.57 48.42 3.70
CA GLU A 729 13.23 48.45 5.14
C GLU A 729 13.54 47.23 6.04
#